data_AF-A0A7T7MA87-F1
#
_entry.id   AF-A0A7T7MA87-F1
#
_cell.length_a   1.000
_cell.length_b   1.000
_cell.length_c   1.000
_cell.angle_alpha   90.00
_cell.angle_beta   90.00
_cell.angle_gamma   90.00
#
_symmetry.space_group_name_H-M   'P 1'
#
loop_
_entity.id
_entity.type
_entity.pdbx_description
1 polymer ?
#
loop_
_entity_poly.entity_id
_entity_poly.type
_entity_poly.pdbx_seq_one_letter_code
_entity_poly.pdbx_strand_id
1 'polypeptide(L)'
;MPVNLRDFMDAMTHWASDLASEEASSALPPSSWMKVRMAGTEVPGGTVFSPAVIVQMALAGRYELQETVAEPLAQFLNDRFGPAQAEGGFPWQVGPHETVPGPGPVAGSEAGAGQEPPEHQSGLAAPEAVQEAAAPAAASQSAAASPEQPGDSQEPAENFLFPAYDYSREDLDSAEPDGPHCPVAVERFEGRLRYTWPDTGAGEVYRVVVSDLEDPYSPDDFDEVAVTREPVAWDSTPITTAVRFVTVWAYEEYGGGLGQCRRVASKVVVHELRDWAVEMEQDTGAVVGSWTRPEAPPATSVVIRSARLPLNQSPGRFIKTAAWLGYELANNGSGFRDAEVVGGKKYNYVAAVEVTVNGQTHSSKPALRSIVPDVAVERIMDLEAVEVPDPDRQRPSTLTVTWTQDPHTKVVLYRTQKPVSEEARSRDAFPQSQLAEAHLPEDGQISTRLVQLTELPDSNRCAATLTEVTWPEGESWDALYLTPVTFHSEDQATIGKPLRLKRAGGVRNATLVRRLTWDLVTFTWPGEAASVELRRTLPGQQVDPNAPADVTVSKEEYHGQGGLVLPEALPPEGGELHLNSLTYLEGRQIPSQITSIVVPPRWVYEYQIKWPGEMLGNKGIRVLAMLRQTLVEVHVSARQGFTDPASAVWVVLIHNPSRLPLSPDDGTPVPLFTERPTKEGGQTATQLAALPGGTGEISLWFDHAQLPPGYLRLMVNSSAASQIAPEYQHLALEHYCLVDPDLRSLVKDR
;
A
#
# COMPACT_ATOMS: atom_id res chain seq x y z
N MET A 1 40.33 15.40 10.71
CA MET A 1 39.93 16.67 10.06
C MET A 1 38.98 16.32 8.91
N PRO A 2 37.95 17.14 8.64
CA PRO A 2 37.05 16.90 7.52
C PRO A 2 37.82 16.90 6.19
N VAL A 3 37.47 16.00 5.28
CA VAL A 3 38.16 15.88 3.99
C VAL A 3 38.01 17.18 3.19
N ASN A 4 39.14 17.84 2.93
CA ASN A 4 39.22 19.02 2.08
C ASN A 4 38.78 18.66 0.66
N LEU A 5 37.88 19.46 0.07
CA LEU A 5 37.34 19.23 -1.26
C LEU A 5 38.44 19.10 -2.32
N ARG A 6 39.49 19.91 -2.23
CA ARG A 6 40.61 19.86 -3.19
C ARG A 6 41.34 18.52 -3.12
N ASP A 7 41.70 18.09 -1.91
CA ASP A 7 42.41 16.83 -1.69
C ASP A 7 41.56 15.62 -2.06
N PHE A 8 40.24 15.69 -1.86
CA PHE A 8 39.29 14.67 -2.32
C PHE A 8 39.21 14.61 -3.85
N MET A 9 39.09 15.74 -4.52
CA MET A 9 39.01 15.78 -5.99
C MET A 9 40.32 15.30 -6.63
N ASP A 10 41.46 15.63 -6.04
CA ASP A 10 42.77 15.14 -6.49
C ASP A 10 42.87 13.61 -6.29
N ALA A 11 42.36 13.08 -5.18
CA ALA A 11 42.31 11.64 -4.92
C ALA A 11 41.38 10.89 -5.89
N MET A 12 40.18 11.42 -6.17
CA MET A 12 39.24 10.83 -7.13
C MET A 12 39.79 10.87 -8.55
N THR A 13 40.51 11.94 -8.92
CA THR A 13 41.17 12.04 -10.22
C THR A 13 42.25 10.97 -10.38
N HIS A 14 43.10 10.79 -9.36
CA HIS A 14 44.12 9.74 -9.33
C HIS A 14 43.52 8.34 -9.38
N TRP A 15 42.43 8.10 -8.64
CA TRP A 15 41.73 6.81 -8.69
C TRP A 15 41.12 6.55 -10.06
N ALA A 16 40.45 7.54 -10.65
CA ALA A 16 39.81 7.40 -11.95
C ALA A 16 40.81 7.23 -13.11
N SER A 17 42.02 7.80 -13.02
CA SER A 17 43.03 7.68 -14.08
C SER A 17 43.86 6.40 -13.98
N ASP A 18 44.25 5.99 -12.76
CA ASP A 18 45.34 5.02 -12.59
C ASP A 18 44.87 3.70 -11.95
N LEU A 19 43.69 3.67 -11.32
CA LEU A 19 43.23 2.54 -10.48
C LEU A 19 41.83 2.01 -10.84
N ALA A 20 40.98 2.83 -11.47
CA ALA A 20 39.61 2.45 -11.81
C ALA A 20 39.57 1.51 -13.02
N SER A 21 38.72 0.48 -12.96
CA SER A 21 38.36 -0.33 -14.12
C SER A 21 37.50 0.49 -15.12
N GLU A 22 37.36 0.01 -16.37
CA GLU A 22 36.44 0.64 -17.33
C GLU A 22 34.99 0.64 -16.81
N GLU A 23 34.58 -0.43 -16.12
CA GLU A 23 33.28 -0.55 -15.47
C GLU A 23 33.11 0.49 -14.35
N ALA A 24 34.14 0.70 -13.52
CA ALA A 24 34.14 1.70 -12.47
C ALA A 24 34.09 3.14 -13.03
N SER A 25 34.80 3.41 -14.12
CA SER A 25 34.82 4.73 -14.78
C SER A 25 33.47 5.06 -15.43
N SER A 26 32.79 4.06 -15.98
CA SER A 26 31.43 4.19 -16.54
C SER A 26 30.38 4.36 -15.43
N ALA A 27 30.49 3.61 -14.33
CA ALA A 27 29.55 3.65 -13.23
C ALA A 27 29.68 4.88 -12.32
N LEU A 28 30.89 5.46 -12.21
CA LEU A 28 31.19 6.64 -11.38
C LEU A 28 31.76 7.80 -12.21
N PRO A 29 30.92 8.47 -13.03
CA PRO A 29 31.34 9.66 -13.74
C PRO A 29 31.72 10.79 -12.77
N PRO A 30 32.52 11.78 -13.19
CA PRO A 30 32.92 12.92 -12.35
C PRO A 30 31.76 13.66 -11.66
N SER A 31 30.57 13.65 -12.28
CA SER A 31 29.35 14.22 -11.70
C SER A 31 28.84 13.51 -10.43
N SER A 32 29.26 12.26 -10.20
CA SER A 32 28.89 11.46 -9.02
C SER A 32 29.88 11.55 -7.86
N TRP A 33 31.08 12.11 -8.07
CA TRP A 33 32.15 12.15 -7.05
C TRP A 33 31.75 12.93 -5.80
N MET A 34 30.94 13.98 -5.94
CA MET A 34 30.43 14.72 -4.78
C MET A 34 29.53 13.86 -3.90
N LYS A 35 28.77 12.92 -4.48
CA LYS A 35 27.94 11.97 -3.71
C LYS A 35 28.80 10.94 -2.98
N VAL A 36 29.91 10.50 -3.59
CA VAL A 36 30.92 9.64 -2.93
C VAL A 36 31.51 10.38 -1.72
N ARG A 37 31.84 11.66 -1.86
CA ARG A 37 32.34 12.47 -0.72
C ARG A 37 31.33 12.52 0.43
N MET A 38 30.04 12.69 0.12
CA MET A 38 28.97 12.72 1.11
C MET A 38 28.67 11.36 1.75
N ALA A 39 29.11 10.25 1.14
CA ALA A 39 29.05 8.92 1.74
C ALA A 39 30.10 8.69 2.85
N GLY A 40 31.06 9.62 3.01
CA GLY A 40 32.05 9.57 4.07
C GLY A 40 31.46 9.94 5.43
N THR A 41 31.75 9.13 6.45
CA THR A 41 31.39 9.40 7.84
C THR A 41 32.61 9.93 8.60
N GLU A 42 32.48 11.08 9.25
CA GLU A 42 33.55 11.65 10.06
C GLU A 42 33.76 10.83 11.34
N VAL A 43 35.00 10.41 11.59
CA VAL A 43 35.40 9.68 12.80
C VAL A 43 36.61 10.34 13.46
N PRO A 44 36.88 10.10 14.76
CA PRO A 44 38.11 10.57 15.39
C PRO A 44 39.34 10.07 14.63
N GLY A 45 40.13 11.00 14.08
CA GLY A 45 41.34 10.69 13.32
C GLY A 45 41.20 10.64 11.79
N GLY A 46 40.00 10.72 11.20
CA GLY A 46 39.84 10.66 9.73
C GLY A 46 38.39 10.66 9.25
N THR A 47 38.18 10.27 8.00
CA THR A 47 36.86 10.03 7.40
C THR A 47 36.82 8.63 6.82
N VAL A 48 35.78 7.87 7.17
CA VAL A 48 35.61 6.48 6.75
C VAL A 48 34.48 6.38 5.73
N PHE A 49 34.76 5.68 4.65
CA PHE A 49 33.87 5.41 3.53
C PHE A 49 33.43 3.95 3.58
N SER A 50 32.12 3.73 3.58
CA SER A 50 31.54 2.38 3.54
C SER A 50 31.13 2.02 2.10
N PRO A 51 31.49 0.83 1.59
CA PRO A 51 31.05 0.37 0.28
C PRO A 51 29.53 0.39 0.12
N ALA A 52 28.78 -0.04 1.15
CA ALA A 52 27.32 -0.06 1.12
C ALA A 52 26.70 1.33 0.98
N VAL A 53 27.30 2.34 1.63
CA VAL A 53 26.83 3.74 1.56
C VAL A 53 27.21 4.37 0.21
N ILE A 54 28.38 4.04 -0.34
CA ILE A 54 28.77 4.45 -1.70
C ILE A 54 27.81 3.87 -2.74
N VAL A 55 27.41 2.60 -2.61
CA VAL A 55 26.41 1.98 -3.49
C VAL A 55 25.10 2.76 -3.45
N GLN A 56 24.61 3.04 -2.24
CA GLN A 56 23.34 3.74 -2.05
C GLN A 56 23.38 5.18 -2.58
N MET A 57 24.45 5.93 -2.31
CA MET A 57 24.50 7.37 -2.59
C MET A 57 25.05 7.70 -3.97
N ALA A 58 26.05 6.97 -4.47
CA ALA A 58 26.78 7.31 -5.69
C ALA A 58 26.51 6.34 -6.86
N LEU A 59 26.15 5.09 -6.58
CA LEU A 59 25.83 4.07 -7.60
C LEU A 59 24.34 3.79 -7.75
N ALA A 60 23.48 4.65 -7.20
CA ALA A 60 22.02 4.56 -7.31
C ALA A 60 21.44 3.20 -6.86
N GLY A 61 22.03 2.56 -5.85
CA GLY A 61 21.55 1.28 -5.30
C GLY A 61 21.90 0.03 -6.10
N ARG A 62 22.83 0.12 -7.07
CA ARG A 62 23.33 -1.03 -7.83
C ARG A 62 24.28 -1.91 -7.01
N TYR A 63 23.73 -2.79 -6.20
CA TYR A 63 24.48 -3.70 -5.31
C TYR A 63 25.41 -4.65 -6.07
N GLU A 64 25.13 -4.94 -7.33
CA GLU A 64 26.00 -5.72 -8.22
C GLU A 64 27.37 -5.05 -8.46
N LEU A 65 27.50 -3.75 -8.24
CA LEU A 65 28.75 -2.98 -8.36
C LEU A 65 29.50 -2.83 -7.02
N GLN A 66 29.03 -3.48 -5.96
CA GLN A 66 29.62 -3.34 -4.63
C GLN A 66 31.06 -3.89 -4.61
N GLU A 67 31.25 -5.15 -5.05
CA GLU A 67 32.56 -5.81 -5.04
C GLU A 67 33.51 -5.23 -6.11
N THR A 68 32.99 -4.84 -7.27
CA THR A 68 33.81 -4.41 -8.42
C THR A 68 34.16 -2.92 -8.42
N VAL A 69 33.34 -2.08 -7.78
CA VAL A 69 33.50 -0.61 -7.82
C VAL A 69 33.53 0.00 -6.42
N ALA A 70 32.55 -0.31 -5.56
CA ALA A 70 32.41 0.37 -4.27
C ALA A 70 33.47 -0.04 -3.24
N GLU A 71 33.83 -1.33 -3.18
CA GLU A 71 34.85 -1.86 -2.27
C GLU A 71 36.26 -1.34 -2.60
N PRO A 72 36.75 -1.42 -3.86
CA PRO A 72 38.04 -0.86 -4.23
C PRO A 72 38.13 0.66 -3.99
N LEU A 73 37.04 1.39 -4.26
CA LEU A 73 36.97 2.83 -4.03
C LEU A 73 36.97 3.17 -2.53
N ALA A 74 36.16 2.48 -1.73
CA ALA A 74 36.11 2.68 -0.28
C ALA A 74 37.46 2.40 0.35
N GLN A 75 38.14 1.33 -0.06
CA GLN A 75 39.47 0.98 0.42
C GLN A 75 40.49 2.07 0.09
N PHE A 76 40.55 2.51 -1.17
CA PHE A 76 41.45 3.60 -1.59
C PHE A 76 41.22 4.90 -0.81
N LEU A 77 39.96 5.28 -0.59
CA LEU A 77 39.61 6.48 0.15
C LEU A 77 39.91 6.34 1.65
N ASN A 78 39.70 5.16 2.23
CA ASN A 78 40.00 4.87 3.63
C ASN A 78 41.51 4.83 3.90
N ASP A 79 42.32 4.32 2.99
CA ASP A 79 43.78 4.35 3.11
C ASP A 79 44.33 5.78 3.09
N ARG A 80 43.64 6.70 2.38
CA ARG A 80 44.08 8.09 2.20
C ARG A 80 43.51 9.07 3.22
N PHE A 81 42.26 8.85 3.65
CA PHE A 81 41.51 9.79 4.51
C PHE A 81 41.09 9.17 5.85
N GLY A 82 41.21 7.86 6.00
CA GLY A 82 40.86 7.16 7.24
C GLY A 82 41.88 7.42 8.37
N PRO A 83 41.52 7.04 9.61
CA PRO A 83 42.41 7.20 10.76
C PRO A 83 43.67 6.35 10.60
N ALA A 84 44.83 6.91 10.94
CA ALA A 84 46.11 6.21 10.90
C ALA A 84 46.03 4.92 11.74
N GLN A 85 46.20 3.77 11.09
CA GLN A 85 46.17 2.47 11.76
C GLN A 85 47.32 2.39 12.77
N ALA A 86 47.00 2.26 14.06
CA ALA A 86 47.95 1.74 15.03
C ALA A 86 48.29 0.30 14.62
N GLU A 87 49.58 -0.02 14.53
CA GLU A 87 50.09 -1.33 14.10
C GLU A 87 49.38 -2.49 14.85
N GLY A 88 48.61 -3.29 14.12
CA GLY A 88 47.88 -4.44 14.66
C GLY A 88 46.67 -4.77 13.79
N GLY A 89 46.90 -5.47 12.69
CA GLY A 89 45.85 -5.79 11.71
C GLY A 89 44.69 -6.59 12.29
N PHE A 90 43.48 -6.06 12.09
CA PHE A 90 42.23 -6.81 12.01
C PHE A 90 41.35 -6.18 10.93
N PRO A 91 40.79 -6.95 9.98
CA PRO A 91 39.84 -6.42 9.00
C PRO A 91 38.51 -6.10 9.69
N TRP A 92 37.97 -4.91 9.44
CA TRP A 92 36.62 -4.55 9.90
C TRP A 92 35.58 -5.35 9.12
N GLN A 93 35.21 -6.49 9.67
CA GLN A 93 34.07 -7.28 9.26
C GLN A 93 32.85 -6.75 10.02
N VAL A 94 31.91 -6.11 9.31
CA VAL A 94 30.61 -5.77 9.89
C VAL A 94 29.82 -7.08 9.99
N GLY A 95 29.69 -7.61 11.21
CA GLY A 95 28.90 -8.82 11.49
C GLY A 95 27.39 -8.55 11.46
N PRO A 96 26.56 -9.55 11.13
CA PRO A 96 25.11 -9.41 11.01
C PRO A 96 24.42 -9.41 12.39
N HIS A 97 23.30 -8.69 12.48
CA HIS A 97 22.21 -8.80 13.46
C HIS A 97 22.51 -9.54 14.79
N GLU A 98 22.62 -8.79 15.89
CA GLU A 98 22.45 -9.34 17.24
C GLU A 98 21.14 -8.88 17.89
N THR A 99 20.27 -9.89 18.02
CA THR A 99 19.12 -10.02 18.91
C THR A 99 19.45 -9.70 20.37
N VAL A 100 18.56 -8.99 21.07
CA VAL A 100 18.59 -8.85 22.54
C VAL A 100 17.67 -9.92 23.17
N PRO A 101 18.19 -10.84 24.01
CA PRO A 101 17.36 -11.70 24.85
C PRO A 101 17.26 -11.17 26.31
N GLY A 102 16.02 -11.18 26.82
CA GLY A 102 15.55 -11.53 28.19
C GLY A 102 16.30 -11.06 29.46
N PRO A 103 15.59 -10.51 30.48
CA PRO A 103 16.21 -10.03 31.71
C PRO A 103 16.19 -11.06 32.86
N GLY A 104 17.22 -10.99 33.71
CA GLY A 104 17.18 -11.36 35.12
C GLY A 104 18.48 -12.02 35.63
N PRO A 105 18.72 -12.06 36.95
CA PRO A 105 18.41 -11.06 38.00
C PRO A 105 19.61 -10.85 38.97
N VAL A 106 19.78 -9.66 39.55
CA VAL A 106 20.45 -9.58 40.88
C VAL A 106 19.94 -8.40 41.70
N ALA A 107 19.46 -8.72 42.90
CA ALA A 107 19.28 -7.85 44.06
C ALA A 107 20.64 -7.26 44.51
N GLY A 108 20.76 -6.16 45.25
CA GLY A 108 19.83 -5.25 45.89
C GLY A 108 20.65 -4.27 46.73
N SER A 109 20.06 -3.13 47.09
CA SER A 109 20.33 -2.45 48.36
C SER A 109 19.28 -1.36 48.58
N GLU A 110 18.67 -1.44 49.75
CA GLU A 110 17.58 -0.63 50.29
C GLU A 110 18.06 0.77 50.73
N ALA A 111 17.20 1.77 50.58
CA ALA A 111 16.53 2.49 51.68
C ALA A 111 16.19 3.95 51.31
N GLY A 112 14.92 4.34 51.51
CA GLY A 112 14.51 5.76 51.62
C GLY A 112 13.16 6.09 50.99
N ALA A 113 12.09 5.95 51.77
CA ALA A 113 10.69 6.20 51.40
C ALA A 113 10.34 7.71 51.26
N GLY A 114 9.29 8.03 50.46
CA GLY A 114 8.64 9.35 50.49
C GLY A 114 7.66 9.65 49.34
N GLN A 115 6.45 9.08 49.45
CA GLN A 115 5.12 9.49 48.94
C GLN A 115 4.93 10.61 47.87
N GLU A 116 4.16 10.22 46.83
CA GLU A 116 3.07 10.90 46.06
C GLU A 116 3.11 12.39 45.66
N PRO A 117 2.66 12.69 44.43
CA PRO A 117 1.92 13.91 44.14
C PRO A 117 0.49 13.64 43.61
N PRO A 118 -0.54 14.38 44.05
CA PRO A 118 -1.91 14.18 43.60
C PRO A 118 -2.32 15.10 42.43
N GLU A 119 -3.42 14.68 41.81
CA GLU A 119 -4.20 15.33 40.77
C GLU A 119 -4.99 16.58 41.24
N HIS A 120 -5.41 17.34 40.22
CA HIS A 120 -6.35 18.48 40.15
C HIS A 120 -7.48 18.61 41.19
N GLN A 121 -7.86 19.89 41.47
CA GLN A 121 -9.22 20.43 41.17
C GLN A 121 -9.38 21.96 41.45
N SER A 122 -10.04 22.63 40.48
CA SER A 122 -11.11 23.67 40.54
C SER A 122 -11.05 24.82 41.57
N GLY A 123 -11.44 26.08 41.30
CA GLY A 123 -12.12 26.74 40.18
C GLY A 123 -12.63 28.14 40.60
N LEU A 124 -13.24 28.85 39.64
CA LEU A 124 -14.11 30.04 39.71
C LEU A 124 -13.50 31.42 40.02
N ALA A 125 -13.53 32.32 39.03
CA ALA A 125 -14.56 33.37 38.92
C ALA A 125 -14.40 34.22 37.62
N ALA A 126 -15.48 34.32 36.85
CA ALA A 126 -15.73 35.35 35.82
C ALA A 126 -16.51 36.53 36.47
N PRO A 127 -16.73 37.72 35.84
CA PRO A 127 -17.58 37.83 34.64
C PRO A 127 -17.25 38.97 33.61
N GLU A 128 -17.97 38.93 32.48
CA GLU A 128 -18.58 39.98 31.60
C GLU A 128 -18.20 41.47 31.77
N ALA A 129 -18.32 42.42 30.82
CA ALA A 129 -18.57 42.51 29.38
C ALA A 129 -18.56 44.02 28.99
N VAL A 130 -18.51 44.32 27.67
CA VAL A 130 -18.98 45.52 26.92
C VAL A 130 -18.21 46.88 26.93
N GLN A 131 -18.03 47.41 25.70
CA GLN A 131 -18.25 48.81 25.23
C GLN A 131 -17.07 49.80 25.03
N GLU A 132 -16.75 50.03 23.74
CA GLU A 132 -16.90 51.29 22.97
C GLU A 132 -16.24 52.63 23.40
N ALA A 133 -15.73 53.33 22.37
CA ALA A 133 -15.53 54.79 22.21
C ALA A 133 -14.13 55.42 22.42
N ALA A 134 -13.77 56.19 21.40
CA ALA A 134 -12.58 56.99 21.12
C ALA A 134 -12.11 58.04 22.17
N ALA A 135 -10.78 58.19 22.25
CA ALA A 135 -9.86 59.37 22.35
C ALA A 135 -10.27 60.65 23.15
N PRO A 136 -9.33 61.49 23.72
CA PRO A 136 -7.91 61.68 23.34
C PRO A 136 -6.89 62.00 24.49
N ALA A 137 -5.63 62.20 24.07
CA ALA A 137 -4.61 63.13 24.58
C ALA A 137 -3.65 62.76 25.76
N ALA A 138 -2.37 62.67 25.35
CA ALA A 138 -1.14 63.22 25.96
C ALA A 138 -0.55 62.60 27.24
N ALA A 139 0.62 61.95 27.12
CA ALA A 139 1.92 62.51 27.55
C ALA A 139 3.10 61.53 27.34
N SER A 140 4.06 61.98 26.53
CA SER A 140 5.52 61.84 26.71
C SER A 140 6.18 60.45 26.69
N GLN A 141 6.68 60.07 25.51
CA GLN A 141 7.76 59.11 25.33
C GLN A 141 9.12 59.84 25.31
N SER A 142 10.07 59.34 26.10
CA SER A 142 11.49 59.71 26.06
C SER A 142 12.17 58.93 24.94
N ALA A 143 12.72 59.66 23.98
CA ALA A 143 13.43 59.15 22.81
C ALA A 143 14.79 58.54 23.17
N ALA A 144 15.11 57.41 22.55
CA ALA A 144 16.47 56.88 22.42
C ALA A 144 16.70 56.44 20.96
N ALA A 145 17.39 57.33 20.24
CA ALA A 145 18.21 57.16 19.03
C ALA A 145 17.76 56.14 17.95
N SER A 146 17.01 56.64 16.96
CA SER A 146 17.02 56.12 15.59
C SER A 146 18.27 56.63 14.83
N PRO A 147 18.85 55.85 13.91
CA PRO A 147 19.83 56.36 12.96
C PRO A 147 19.17 57.44 12.08
N GLU A 148 19.89 58.54 11.89
CA GLU A 148 19.44 59.75 11.20
C GLU A 148 18.96 59.45 9.76
N GLN A 149 17.71 59.79 9.47
CA GLN A 149 17.27 60.11 8.11
C GLN A 149 18.15 61.28 7.61
N PRO A 150 18.66 61.26 6.37
CA PRO A 150 19.06 62.49 5.71
C PRO A 150 17.78 63.32 5.57
N GLY A 151 17.69 64.41 6.34
CA GLY A 151 16.63 65.39 6.15
C GLY A 151 16.69 65.89 4.72
N ASP A 152 15.52 66.09 4.10
CA ASP A 152 15.33 66.96 2.94
C ASP A 152 15.87 68.35 3.32
N SER A 153 17.18 68.50 3.18
CA SER A 153 17.83 69.79 3.12
C SER A 153 17.61 70.21 1.68
N GLN A 154 16.43 70.78 1.39
CA GLN A 154 16.30 71.64 0.23
C GLN A 154 17.29 72.79 0.47
N GLU A 155 18.52 72.62 0.00
CA GLU A 155 19.33 73.75 -0.41
C GLU A 155 18.44 74.64 -1.28
N PRO A 156 18.53 75.97 -1.17
CA PRO A 156 17.76 76.85 -2.05
C PRO A 156 18.03 76.39 -3.48
N ALA A 157 16.99 75.93 -4.18
CA ALA A 157 17.12 75.44 -5.54
C ALA A 157 17.86 76.52 -6.34
N GLU A 158 19.10 76.25 -6.73
CA GLU A 158 19.84 77.13 -7.62
C GLU A 158 18.95 77.29 -8.85
N ASN A 159 18.46 78.51 -9.08
CA ASN A 159 17.47 78.75 -10.11
C ASN A 159 18.22 78.85 -11.44
N PHE A 160 18.42 77.71 -12.09
CA PHE A 160 19.09 77.61 -13.38
C PHE A 160 18.17 78.11 -14.50
N LEU A 161 18.71 78.96 -15.37
CA LEU A 161 18.05 79.35 -16.61
C LEU A 161 18.57 78.46 -17.74
N PHE A 162 17.74 77.50 -18.16
CA PHE A 162 18.09 76.58 -19.23
C PHE A 162 17.87 77.22 -20.61
N PRO A 163 18.82 77.08 -21.56
CA PRO A 163 18.58 77.47 -22.94
C PRO A 163 17.55 76.54 -23.60
N ALA A 164 16.79 77.08 -24.55
CA ALA A 164 15.90 76.26 -25.38
C ALA A 164 16.71 75.21 -26.15
N TYR A 165 16.17 73.99 -26.22
CA TYR A 165 16.82 72.87 -26.91
C TYR A 165 17.00 73.16 -28.42
N ASP A 166 18.23 72.98 -28.93
CA ASP A 166 18.54 73.15 -30.34
C ASP A 166 18.27 71.87 -31.14
N TYR A 167 17.06 71.76 -31.67
CA TYR A 167 16.62 70.65 -32.53
C TYR A 167 17.40 70.50 -33.85
N SER A 168 18.24 71.47 -34.22
CA SER A 168 19.05 71.38 -35.46
C SER A 168 20.33 70.56 -35.28
N ARG A 169 20.68 70.21 -34.04
CA ARG A 169 21.88 69.47 -33.67
C ARG A 169 21.55 68.04 -33.26
N GLU A 170 21.63 67.12 -34.22
CA GLU A 170 21.47 65.68 -33.98
C GLU A 170 22.52 65.10 -33.02
N ASP A 171 23.69 65.75 -32.89
CA ASP A 171 24.77 65.34 -32.00
C ASP A 171 24.49 65.58 -30.51
N LEU A 172 23.43 66.32 -30.16
CA LEU A 172 23.00 66.51 -28.77
C LEU A 172 22.20 65.31 -28.23
N ASP A 173 21.52 64.58 -29.13
CA ASP A 173 20.82 63.31 -28.87
C ASP A 173 21.63 62.08 -29.35
N SER A 174 22.66 62.29 -30.17
CA SER A 174 23.53 61.20 -30.62
C SER A 174 24.36 60.66 -29.46
N ALA A 175 24.02 59.48 -29.00
CA ALA A 175 24.98 58.60 -28.36
C ALA A 175 26.13 58.37 -29.35
N GLU A 176 27.29 59.00 -29.14
CA GLU A 176 28.45 58.79 -30.00
C GLU A 176 28.72 57.27 -30.16
N PRO A 177 29.04 56.76 -31.36
CA PRO A 177 29.29 55.34 -31.59
C PRO A 177 30.38 54.73 -30.70
N ASP A 178 31.29 55.57 -30.18
CA ASP A 178 32.43 55.19 -29.32
C ASP A 178 32.55 56.05 -28.02
N GLY A 179 31.53 56.85 -27.67
CA GLY A 179 31.46 57.60 -26.41
C GLY A 179 30.71 56.82 -25.31
N PRO A 180 30.98 57.04 -24.00
CA PRO A 180 30.41 56.20 -22.94
C PRO A 180 28.93 56.53 -22.70
N HIS A 181 28.02 55.96 -23.49
CA HIS A 181 26.63 55.79 -23.05
C HIS A 181 26.67 54.92 -21.79
N CYS A 182 26.26 55.52 -20.68
CA CYS A 182 26.25 54.84 -19.39
C CYS A 182 24.81 54.51 -18.99
N PRO A 183 24.52 53.25 -18.61
CA PRO A 183 23.21 52.91 -18.09
C PRO A 183 23.01 53.60 -16.74
N VAL A 184 21.85 54.23 -16.56
CA VAL A 184 21.43 54.73 -15.24
C VAL A 184 21.34 53.53 -14.28
N ALA A 185 22.05 53.55 -13.17
CA ALA A 185 21.83 52.61 -12.08
C ALA A 185 20.57 53.02 -11.32
N VAL A 186 19.73 52.04 -11.01
CA VAL A 186 18.40 52.27 -10.42
C VAL A 186 18.28 51.43 -9.17
N GLU A 187 18.13 52.10 -8.03
CA GLU A 187 17.85 51.48 -6.74
C GLU A 187 16.42 51.83 -6.32
N ARG A 188 15.73 50.91 -5.64
CA ARG A 188 14.35 51.11 -5.18
C ARG A 188 14.36 51.25 -3.65
N PHE A 189 13.80 52.34 -3.14
CA PHE A 189 13.72 52.61 -1.70
C PHE A 189 12.32 53.12 -1.33
N GLU A 190 11.58 52.36 -0.52
CA GLU A 190 10.30 52.80 0.08
C GLU A 190 9.31 53.47 -0.91
N GLY A 191 9.22 52.95 -2.14
CA GLY A 191 8.31 53.48 -3.17
C GLY A 191 8.89 54.62 -4.02
N ARG A 192 10.13 55.06 -3.75
CA ARG A 192 10.91 55.99 -4.57
C ARG A 192 11.96 55.25 -5.39
N LEU A 193 12.36 55.85 -6.51
CA LEU A 193 13.50 55.37 -7.30
C LEU A 193 14.69 56.30 -7.07
N ARG A 194 15.86 55.71 -6.85
CA ARG A 194 17.13 56.44 -6.82
C ARG A 194 17.86 56.15 -8.11
N TYR A 195 18.17 57.21 -8.84
CA TYR A 195 18.94 57.16 -10.06
C TYR A 195 20.38 57.58 -9.78
N THR A 196 21.34 56.81 -10.27
CA THR A 196 22.76 57.15 -10.21
C THR A 196 23.40 56.93 -11.57
N TRP A 197 24.33 57.80 -11.94
CA TRP A 197 25.08 57.70 -13.20
C TRP A 197 26.57 57.98 -12.93
N PRO A 198 27.48 57.58 -13.84
CA PRO A 198 28.86 58.01 -13.78
C PRO A 198 29.00 59.54 -13.89
N ASP A 199 29.79 60.13 -12.99
CA ASP A 199 30.17 61.54 -13.10
C ASP A 199 31.19 61.73 -14.23
N THR A 200 30.94 62.71 -15.09
CA THR A 200 31.82 63.07 -16.22
C THR A 200 33.01 63.91 -15.75
N GLY A 201 32.99 64.40 -14.49
CA GLY A 201 34.07 65.13 -13.85
C GLY A 201 34.27 66.57 -14.37
N ALA A 202 33.34 67.07 -15.19
CA ALA A 202 33.43 68.37 -15.86
C ALA A 202 32.73 69.51 -15.09
N GLY A 203 32.20 69.27 -13.88
CA GLY A 203 31.47 70.29 -13.12
C GLY A 203 30.15 70.70 -13.77
N GLU A 204 29.53 69.79 -14.51
CA GLU A 204 28.28 70.00 -15.24
C GLU A 204 27.06 70.07 -14.31
N VAL A 205 25.99 70.70 -14.80
CA VAL A 205 24.66 70.66 -14.17
C VAL A 205 23.85 69.58 -14.87
N TYR A 206 23.32 68.62 -14.12
CA TYR A 206 22.49 67.54 -14.63
C TYR A 206 21.01 67.83 -14.45
N ARG A 207 20.23 67.61 -15.51
CA ARG A 207 18.76 67.64 -15.50
C ARG A 207 18.26 66.23 -15.76
N VAL A 208 17.47 65.70 -14.83
CA VAL A 208 16.92 64.34 -14.89
C VAL A 208 15.44 64.42 -15.24
N VAL A 209 15.09 63.79 -16.35
CA VAL A 209 13.75 63.80 -16.91
C VAL A 209 13.22 62.38 -16.99
N VAL A 210 11.94 62.21 -16.68
CA VAL A 210 11.25 60.92 -16.78
C VAL A 210 10.02 61.01 -17.63
N SER A 211 9.68 59.88 -18.26
CA SER A 211 8.43 59.72 -18.99
C SER A 211 7.92 58.29 -18.81
N ASP A 212 6.62 58.14 -18.62
CA ASP A 212 5.95 56.83 -18.57
C ASP A 212 5.34 56.46 -19.94
N LEU A 213 5.46 57.32 -20.96
CA LEU A 213 4.80 57.16 -22.26
C LEU A 213 5.77 56.81 -23.39
N GLU A 214 6.90 57.52 -23.49
CA GLU A 214 7.88 57.36 -24.55
C GLU A 214 9.27 57.82 -24.11
N ASP A 215 10.32 57.45 -24.85
CA ASP A 215 11.69 57.87 -24.55
C ASP A 215 11.83 59.38 -24.83
N PRO A 216 12.22 60.21 -23.83
CA PRO A 216 12.35 61.65 -24.02
C PRO A 216 13.37 62.02 -25.12
N TYR A 217 12.91 62.73 -26.15
CA TYR A 217 13.76 63.24 -27.22
C TYR A 217 14.51 64.54 -26.82
N SER A 218 13.90 65.37 -25.99
CA SER A 218 14.54 66.57 -25.42
C SER A 218 14.26 66.67 -23.91
N PRO A 219 15.08 67.39 -23.14
CA PRO A 219 14.83 67.60 -21.71
C PRO A 219 13.66 68.56 -21.43
N ASP A 220 13.20 69.29 -22.44
CA ASP A 220 12.03 70.17 -22.34
C ASP A 220 10.73 69.39 -22.49
N ASP A 221 10.81 68.16 -22.98
CA ASP A 221 9.71 67.22 -23.03
C ASP A 221 9.65 66.45 -21.71
N PHE A 222 8.45 66.29 -21.13
CA PHE A 222 8.14 65.44 -19.96
C PHE A 222 8.54 65.98 -18.56
N ASP A 223 8.41 65.13 -17.54
CA ASP A 223 8.45 65.50 -16.14
C ASP A 223 9.90 65.61 -15.64
N GLU A 224 10.28 66.81 -15.20
CA GLU A 224 11.56 67.03 -14.53
C GLU A 224 11.52 66.49 -13.09
N VAL A 225 12.41 65.54 -12.81
CA VAL A 225 12.53 64.90 -11.49
C VAL A 225 13.50 65.65 -10.59
N ALA A 226 14.63 66.08 -11.15
CA ALA A 226 15.67 66.77 -10.40
C ALA A 226 16.60 67.58 -11.31
N VAL A 227 17.12 68.68 -10.77
CA VAL A 227 18.29 69.39 -11.28
C VAL A 227 19.36 69.32 -10.20
N THR A 228 20.54 68.80 -10.53
CA THR A 228 21.57 68.46 -9.55
C THR A 228 22.97 68.59 -10.15
N ARG A 229 23.95 68.93 -9.31
CA ARG A 229 25.38 68.85 -9.67
C ARG A 229 25.98 67.50 -9.30
N GLU A 230 25.35 66.77 -8.39
CA GLU A 230 25.75 65.43 -8.01
C GLU A 230 25.18 64.39 -8.99
N PRO A 231 25.87 63.28 -9.25
CA PRO A 231 25.42 62.24 -10.17
C PRO A 231 24.36 61.31 -9.56
N VAL A 232 23.40 61.89 -8.83
CA VAL A 232 22.32 61.19 -8.12
C VAL A 232 21.02 62.01 -8.16
N ALA A 233 19.90 61.33 -8.40
CA ALA A 233 18.56 61.92 -8.32
C ALA A 233 17.57 60.97 -7.64
N TRP A 234 16.56 61.57 -6.99
CA TRP A 234 15.48 60.85 -6.33
C TRP A 234 14.16 61.12 -7.05
N ASP A 235 13.52 60.05 -7.53
CA ASP A 235 12.23 60.08 -8.19
C ASP A 235 11.13 59.64 -7.24
N SER A 236 10.17 60.54 -7.04
CA SER A 236 8.94 60.33 -6.28
C SER A 236 7.67 60.54 -7.13
N THR A 237 7.82 60.69 -8.44
CA THR A 237 6.69 60.88 -9.36
C THR A 237 5.82 59.61 -9.39
N PRO A 238 4.48 59.75 -9.37
CA PRO A 238 3.58 58.60 -9.44
C PRO A 238 3.84 57.76 -10.68
N ILE A 239 3.88 56.44 -10.52
CA ILE A 239 4.06 55.50 -11.63
C ILE A 239 2.70 55.24 -12.27
N THR A 240 2.58 55.56 -13.56
CA THR A 240 1.33 55.48 -14.33
C THR A 240 1.28 54.29 -15.30
N THR A 241 2.41 53.84 -15.83
CA THR A 241 2.48 52.68 -16.76
C THR A 241 3.46 51.59 -16.27
N ALA A 242 3.60 50.51 -17.05
CA ALA A 242 4.51 49.41 -16.77
C ALA A 242 6.00 49.78 -16.89
N VAL A 243 6.30 50.90 -17.56
CA VAL A 243 7.66 51.35 -17.89
C VAL A 243 7.87 52.79 -17.50
N ARG A 244 9.07 53.11 -17.02
CA ARG A 244 9.56 54.47 -16.88
C ARG A 244 10.85 54.65 -17.67
N PHE A 245 10.82 55.59 -18.60
CA PHE A 245 12.00 56.08 -19.30
C PHE A 245 12.67 57.12 -18.43
N VAL A 246 13.97 56.97 -18.22
CA VAL A 246 14.79 57.91 -17.44
C VAL A 246 15.91 58.41 -18.35
N THR A 247 16.01 59.72 -18.52
CA THR A 247 17.09 60.37 -19.27
C THR A 247 17.78 61.42 -18.41
N VAL A 248 19.11 61.49 -18.54
CA VAL A 248 19.94 62.46 -17.83
C VAL A 248 20.62 63.32 -18.87
N TRP A 249 20.47 64.63 -18.73
CA TRP A 249 21.01 65.65 -19.63
C TRP A 249 22.03 66.49 -18.87
N ALA A 250 23.25 66.61 -19.40
CA ALA A 250 24.28 67.43 -18.79
C ALA A 250 24.42 68.76 -19.53
N TYR A 251 24.60 69.83 -18.76
CA TYR A 251 24.82 71.19 -19.24
C TYR A 251 26.19 71.69 -18.80
N GLU A 252 26.99 72.14 -19.76
CA GLU A 252 28.25 72.83 -19.48
C GLU A 252 27.98 74.30 -19.11
N GLU A 253 28.69 74.81 -18.10
CA GLU A 253 28.63 76.22 -17.74
C GLU A 253 29.58 77.06 -18.59
N TYR A 254 29.07 78.12 -19.22
CA TYR A 254 29.87 79.04 -20.01
C TYR A 254 29.53 80.49 -19.68
N GLY A 255 30.53 81.27 -19.24
CA GLY A 255 30.42 82.73 -19.14
C GLY A 255 29.28 83.26 -18.26
N GLY A 256 28.83 82.49 -17.25
CA GLY A 256 27.73 82.86 -16.35
C GLY A 256 26.34 82.35 -16.75
N GLY A 257 26.23 81.43 -17.71
CA GLY A 257 24.99 80.73 -18.07
C GLY A 257 25.24 79.29 -18.55
N LEU A 258 24.17 78.54 -18.82
CA LEU A 258 24.25 77.15 -19.31
C LEU A 258 24.32 77.10 -20.84
N GLY A 259 25.19 76.24 -21.37
CA GLY A 259 25.27 75.89 -22.79
C GLY A 259 24.19 74.90 -23.22
N GLN A 260 24.25 74.45 -24.49
CA GLN A 260 23.37 73.38 -24.98
C GLN A 260 23.63 72.06 -24.24
N CYS A 261 22.58 71.31 -23.92
CA CYS A 261 22.70 70.05 -23.20
C CYS A 261 22.99 68.86 -24.09
N ARG A 262 23.61 67.84 -23.51
CA ARG A 262 23.85 66.53 -24.13
C ARG A 262 23.25 65.41 -23.29
N ARG A 263 22.68 64.39 -23.94
CA ARG A 263 22.20 63.18 -23.24
C ARG A 263 23.41 62.36 -22.75
N VAL A 264 23.52 62.16 -21.45
CA VAL A 264 24.70 61.49 -20.83
C VAL A 264 24.41 60.09 -20.33
N ALA A 265 23.17 59.85 -19.88
CA ALA A 265 22.75 58.55 -19.38
C ALA A 265 21.27 58.34 -19.71
N SER A 266 20.88 57.08 -19.91
CA SER A 266 19.46 56.72 -19.98
C SER A 266 19.19 55.27 -19.63
N LYS A 267 17.93 54.98 -19.27
CA LYS A 267 17.47 53.62 -18.99
C LYS A 267 15.97 53.47 -19.11
N VAL A 268 15.55 52.31 -19.61
CA VAL A 268 14.19 51.79 -19.52
C VAL A 268 14.03 51.02 -18.21
N VAL A 269 13.18 51.49 -17.31
CA VAL A 269 12.87 50.85 -16.03
C VAL A 269 11.53 50.14 -16.14
N VAL A 270 11.53 48.81 -16.04
CA VAL A 270 10.28 48.03 -15.95
C VAL A 270 9.88 47.88 -14.48
N HIS A 271 8.66 48.28 -14.16
CA HIS A 271 8.11 48.19 -12.81
C HIS A 271 7.75 46.75 -12.45
N GLU A 272 7.89 46.41 -11.17
CA GLU A 272 7.47 45.11 -10.64
C GLU A 272 5.94 45.01 -10.59
N LEU A 273 5.40 43.79 -10.61
CA LEU A 273 3.97 43.55 -10.52
C LEU A 273 3.39 44.09 -9.20
N ARG A 274 2.35 44.92 -9.31
CA ARG A 274 1.59 45.42 -8.17
C ARG A 274 0.58 44.39 -7.69
N ASP A 275 0.36 44.34 -6.38
CA ASP A 275 -0.64 43.49 -5.73
C ASP A 275 -0.48 41.99 -6.06
N TRP A 276 0.76 41.55 -6.30
CA TRP A 276 1.06 40.15 -6.60
C TRP A 276 0.83 39.26 -5.37
N ALA A 277 -0.23 38.46 -5.43
CA ALA A 277 -0.68 37.55 -4.39
C ALA A 277 -1.00 36.15 -4.96
N VAL A 278 -0.94 35.14 -4.07
CA VAL A 278 -1.35 33.76 -4.36
C VAL A 278 -2.23 33.27 -3.22
N GLU A 279 -3.39 32.72 -3.57
CA GLU A 279 -4.40 32.26 -2.62
C GLU A 279 -5.00 30.93 -3.10
N MET A 280 -5.60 30.16 -2.19
CA MET A 280 -6.30 28.92 -2.53
C MET A 280 -7.80 29.20 -2.65
N GLU A 281 -8.38 28.87 -3.81
CA GLU A 281 -9.82 28.93 -4.04
C GLU A 281 -10.48 27.69 -3.41
N GLN A 282 -11.22 27.87 -2.32
CA GLN A 282 -11.75 26.74 -1.52
C GLN A 282 -12.73 25.86 -2.29
N ASP A 283 -13.56 26.44 -3.16
CA ASP A 283 -14.59 25.70 -3.90
C ASP A 283 -14.01 24.74 -4.93
N THR A 284 -12.81 25.03 -5.45
CA THR A 284 -12.22 24.25 -6.54
C THR A 284 -10.89 23.59 -6.20
N GLY A 285 -10.31 23.93 -5.04
CA GLY A 285 -9.00 23.48 -4.60
C GLY A 285 -7.83 24.03 -5.43
N ALA A 286 -8.07 24.94 -6.38
CA ALA A 286 -7.04 25.52 -7.22
C ALA A 286 -6.30 26.66 -6.51
N VAL A 287 -5.01 26.82 -6.80
CA VAL A 287 -4.27 28.04 -6.43
C VAL A 287 -4.51 29.10 -7.49
N VAL A 288 -4.95 30.27 -7.06
CA VAL A 288 -5.16 31.45 -7.90
C VAL A 288 -4.05 32.45 -7.62
N GLY A 289 -3.32 32.83 -8.67
CA GLY A 289 -2.40 33.96 -8.64
C GLY A 289 -3.10 35.19 -9.21
N SER A 290 -3.05 36.31 -8.49
CA SER A 290 -3.69 37.57 -8.90
C SER A 290 -2.76 38.76 -8.77
N TRP A 291 -2.94 39.75 -9.64
CA TRP A 291 -2.19 41.01 -9.62
C TRP A 291 -2.95 42.14 -10.33
N THR A 292 -2.54 43.38 -10.08
CA THR A 292 -3.03 44.53 -10.83
C THR A 292 -2.36 44.56 -12.20
N ARG A 293 -3.16 44.52 -13.27
CA ARG A 293 -2.67 44.52 -14.66
C ARG A 293 -1.89 45.82 -14.95
N PRO A 294 -0.61 45.75 -15.34
CA PRO A 294 0.14 46.94 -15.72
C PRO A 294 -0.42 47.59 -17.00
N GLU A 295 -0.47 48.91 -17.02
CA GLU A 295 -0.86 49.68 -18.22
C GLU A 295 0.32 49.76 -19.20
N ALA A 296 0.06 49.53 -20.49
CA ALA A 296 1.07 49.56 -21.53
C ALA A 296 1.18 50.97 -22.14
N PRO A 297 2.38 51.56 -22.21
CA PRO A 297 2.60 52.78 -22.98
C PRO A 297 2.23 52.62 -24.46
N PRO A 298 1.88 53.72 -25.17
CA PRO A 298 1.66 53.68 -26.62
C PRO A 298 2.82 53.02 -27.37
N ALA A 299 2.51 52.24 -28.41
CA ALA A 299 3.49 51.52 -29.24
C ALA A 299 4.39 50.48 -28.51
N THR A 300 4.09 50.12 -27.27
CA THR A 300 4.78 49.04 -26.54
C THR A 300 3.88 47.81 -26.35
N SER A 301 4.48 46.63 -26.20
CA SER A 301 3.76 45.42 -25.80
C SER A 301 4.18 44.99 -24.40
N VAL A 302 3.20 44.74 -23.52
CA VAL A 302 3.41 44.25 -22.16
C VAL A 302 2.91 42.82 -22.06
N VAL A 303 3.79 41.93 -21.61
CA VAL A 303 3.48 40.52 -21.32
C VAL A 303 3.86 40.21 -19.88
N ILE A 304 3.02 39.46 -19.18
CA ILE A 304 3.35 38.96 -17.85
C ILE A 304 3.76 37.51 -17.99
N ARG A 305 4.94 37.19 -17.46
CA ARG A 305 5.45 35.83 -17.36
C ARG A 305 5.18 35.33 -15.96
N SER A 306 4.57 34.15 -15.85
CA SER A 306 4.31 33.46 -14.60
C SER A 306 4.83 32.04 -14.67
N ALA A 307 5.27 31.47 -13.54
CA ALA A 307 5.78 30.11 -13.47
C ALA A 307 5.50 29.45 -12.12
N ARG A 308 5.34 28.13 -12.14
CA ARG A 308 5.31 27.26 -10.95
C ARG A 308 6.66 26.56 -10.82
N LEU A 309 7.43 26.89 -9.80
CA LEU A 309 8.73 26.28 -9.60
C LEU A 309 8.61 24.82 -9.11
N PRO A 310 9.58 23.95 -9.46
CA PRO A 310 9.62 22.59 -8.95
C PRO A 310 9.61 22.49 -7.42
N LEU A 311 8.89 21.49 -6.91
CA LEU A 311 8.88 21.13 -5.49
C LEU A 311 10.27 20.68 -5.00
N ASN A 312 10.52 20.84 -3.70
CA ASN A 312 11.72 20.39 -2.98
C ASN A 312 13.05 20.93 -3.51
N GLN A 313 13.02 22.06 -4.22
CA GLN A 313 14.21 22.71 -4.78
C GLN A 313 14.20 24.18 -4.39
N SER A 314 15.38 24.73 -4.04
CA SER A 314 15.49 26.12 -3.59
C SER A 314 15.06 27.09 -4.71
N PRO A 315 14.05 27.96 -4.48
CA PRO A 315 13.59 28.93 -5.48
C PRO A 315 14.70 29.86 -5.99
N GLY A 316 15.65 30.19 -5.11
CA GLY A 316 16.71 31.15 -5.39
C GLY A 316 17.61 30.76 -6.56
N ARG A 317 17.78 29.46 -6.83
CA ARG A 317 18.60 29.00 -7.96
C ARG A 317 17.94 29.31 -9.31
N PHE A 318 16.61 29.23 -9.39
CA PHE A 318 15.86 29.45 -10.63
C PHE A 318 15.74 30.94 -10.94
N ILE A 319 15.56 31.75 -9.90
CA ILE A 319 15.46 33.20 -9.99
C ILE A 319 16.76 33.83 -10.47
N LYS A 320 17.92 33.36 -9.98
CA LYS A 320 19.25 33.90 -10.35
C LYS A 320 19.66 33.64 -11.80
N THR A 321 19.20 32.54 -12.41
CA THR A 321 19.64 32.10 -13.74
C THR A 321 18.57 32.22 -14.82
N ALA A 322 17.46 32.90 -14.53
CA ALA A 322 16.26 32.94 -15.37
C ALA A 322 15.66 31.56 -15.74
N ALA A 323 16.13 30.46 -15.11
CA ALA A 323 15.68 29.10 -15.39
C ALA A 323 14.21 28.85 -15.02
N TRP A 324 13.59 29.76 -14.26
CA TRP A 324 12.16 29.73 -13.95
C TRP A 324 11.27 29.85 -15.20
N LEU A 325 11.75 30.47 -16.28
CA LEU A 325 11.04 30.56 -17.57
C LEU A 325 10.80 29.18 -18.23
N GLY A 326 11.54 28.14 -17.83
CA GLY A 326 11.28 26.77 -18.29
C GLY A 326 10.06 26.10 -17.65
N TYR A 327 9.43 26.76 -16.68
CA TYR A 327 8.28 26.25 -15.91
C TYR A 327 7.07 27.18 -16.03
N GLU A 328 6.91 27.78 -17.20
CA GLU A 328 5.84 28.74 -17.48
C GLU A 328 4.46 28.17 -17.15
N LEU A 329 3.68 29.01 -16.47
CA LEU A 329 2.29 28.79 -16.14
C LEU A 329 1.48 29.82 -16.93
N ALA A 330 0.49 29.36 -17.69
CA ALA A 330 -0.36 30.23 -18.49
C ALA A 330 -1.14 31.21 -17.59
N ASN A 331 -1.23 32.46 -18.03
CA ASN A 331 -2.00 33.51 -17.36
C ASN A 331 -2.82 34.30 -18.38
N ASN A 332 -3.83 35.03 -17.90
CA ASN A 332 -4.70 35.87 -18.73
C ASN A 332 -4.32 37.36 -18.72
N GLY A 333 -3.11 37.70 -18.26
CA GLY A 333 -2.64 39.08 -18.07
C GLY A 333 -3.06 39.75 -16.75
N SER A 334 -4.01 39.18 -16.01
CA SER A 334 -4.41 39.64 -14.66
C SER A 334 -4.21 38.60 -13.56
N GLY A 335 -4.01 37.35 -13.94
CA GLY A 335 -3.81 36.24 -13.02
C GLY A 335 -3.70 34.90 -13.73
N PHE A 336 -3.47 33.85 -12.95
CA PHE A 336 -3.50 32.47 -13.39
C PHE A 336 -4.32 31.61 -12.42
N ARG A 337 -4.65 30.39 -12.86
CA ARG A 337 -5.25 29.34 -12.04
C ARG A 337 -4.46 28.05 -12.21
N ASP A 338 -4.05 27.45 -11.10
CA ASP A 338 -3.32 26.19 -11.03
C ASP A 338 -4.16 25.14 -10.28
N ALA A 339 -4.74 24.21 -11.04
CA ALA A 339 -5.58 23.13 -10.51
C ALA A 339 -4.79 21.84 -10.21
N GLU A 340 -3.50 21.78 -10.54
CA GLU A 340 -2.66 20.60 -10.36
C GLU A 340 -1.92 20.60 -9.02
N VAL A 341 -2.44 21.34 -8.03
CA VAL A 341 -1.86 21.46 -6.70
C VAL A 341 -2.33 20.33 -5.78
N VAL A 342 -1.46 19.94 -4.87
CA VAL A 342 -1.75 18.96 -3.82
C VAL A 342 -1.59 19.65 -2.48
N GLY A 343 -2.62 19.58 -1.64
CA GLY A 343 -2.56 20.18 -0.30
C GLY A 343 -1.39 19.64 0.53
N GLY A 344 -0.93 20.46 1.48
CA GLY A 344 0.13 20.11 2.43
C GLY A 344 1.55 20.31 1.91
N LYS A 345 1.72 20.66 0.62
CA LYS A 345 3.03 20.94 0.02
C LYS A 345 3.24 22.43 -0.19
N LYS A 346 4.48 22.90 0.01
CA LYS A 346 4.84 24.31 -0.26
C LYS A 346 5.10 24.54 -1.74
N TYR A 347 4.20 25.26 -2.40
CA TYR A 347 4.35 25.70 -3.78
C TYR A 347 5.01 27.09 -3.84
N ASN A 348 5.79 27.31 -4.90
CA ASN A 348 6.51 28.56 -5.15
C ASN A 348 6.16 29.05 -6.55
N TYR A 349 5.58 30.25 -6.62
CA TYR A 349 5.18 30.89 -7.87
C TYR A 349 6.02 32.15 -8.10
N VAL A 350 6.44 32.34 -9.35
CA VAL A 350 7.22 33.50 -9.78
C VAL A 350 6.46 34.23 -10.86
N ALA A 351 6.44 35.56 -10.79
CA ALA A 351 5.91 36.40 -11.85
C ALA A 351 6.85 37.58 -12.15
N ALA A 352 6.93 37.99 -13.42
CA ALA A 352 7.68 39.16 -13.88
C ALA A 352 6.96 39.85 -15.05
N VAL A 353 7.17 41.15 -15.20
CA VAL A 353 6.66 41.93 -16.34
C VAL A 353 7.75 41.98 -17.41
N GLU A 354 7.40 41.66 -18.65
CA GLU A 354 8.22 41.89 -19.84
C GLU A 354 7.58 42.96 -20.71
N VAL A 355 8.38 43.93 -21.15
CA VAL A 355 7.93 45.00 -22.04
C VAL A 355 8.86 45.07 -23.24
N THR A 356 8.29 45.08 -24.44
CA THR A 356 9.05 45.32 -25.67
C THR A 356 8.92 46.79 -26.07
N VAL A 357 10.05 47.49 -26.09
CA VAL A 357 10.18 48.88 -26.52
C VAL A 357 11.15 48.92 -27.69
N ASN A 358 10.74 49.51 -28.82
CA ASN A 358 11.58 49.65 -30.02
C ASN A 358 12.26 48.33 -30.47
N GLY A 359 11.56 47.19 -30.30
CA GLY A 359 12.06 45.86 -30.65
C GLY A 359 12.99 45.20 -29.63
N GLN A 360 13.33 45.88 -28.53
CA GLN A 360 14.11 45.34 -27.42
C GLN A 360 13.21 44.96 -26.24
N THR A 361 13.44 43.79 -25.65
CA THR A 361 12.67 43.30 -24.50
C THR A 361 13.38 43.64 -23.20
N HIS A 362 12.67 44.30 -22.30
CA HIS A 362 13.10 44.62 -20.95
C HIS A 362 12.22 43.86 -19.95
N SER A 363 12.80 43.36 -18.85
CA SER A 363 12.07 42.60 -17.83
C SER A 363 12.21 43.24 -16.46
N SER A 364 11.15 43.18 -15.66
CA SER A 364 11.21 43.52 -14.23
C SER A 364 12.04 42.48 -13.47
N LYS A 365 12.37 42.80 -12.21
CA LYS A 365 12.87 41.78 -11.29
C LYS A 365 11.75 40.73 -11.07
N PRO A 366 12.05 39.43 -11.13
CA PRO A 366 11.06 38.38 -10.84
C PRO A 366 10.68 38.38 -9.36
N ALA A 367 9.38 38.36 -9.07
CA ALA A 367 8.81 38.37 -7.73
C ALA A 367 8.32 36.97 -7.32
N LEU A 368 8.78 36.49 -6.16
CA LEU A 368 8.44 35.17 -5.61
C LEU A 368 7.30 35.27 -4.59
N ARG A 369 6.33 34.37 -4.71
CA ARG A 369 5.30 34.11 -3.69
C ARG A 369 5.21 32.62 -3.39
N SER A 370 4.87 32.27 -2.16
CA SER A 370 4.73 30.88 -1.73
C SER A 370 3.39 30.67 -1.04
N ILE A 371 2.82 29.50 -1.21
CA ILE A 371 1.60 29.05 -0.53
C ILE A 371 1.74 27.58 -0.15
N VAL A 372 1.13 27.19 0.97
CA VAL A 372 0.91 25.78 1.33
C VAL A 372 -0.61 25.60 1.26
N PRO A 373 -1.15 24.96 0.21
CA PRO A 373 -2.58 24.74 0.10
C PRO A 373 -3.05 23.87 1.28
N ASP A 374 -4.19 24.20 1.87
CA ASP A 374 -4.72 23.50 3.03
C ASP A 374 -5.15 22.07 2.65
N VAL A 375 -4.99 21.13 3.58
CA VAL A 375 -5.62 19.79 3.49
C VAL A 375 -6.73 19.74 4.53
N ALA A 376 -7.91 19.32 4.11
CA ALA A 376 -8.99 19.02 5.05
C ALA A 376 -8.56 17.83 5.92
N VAL A 377 -8.21 18.12 7.18
CA VAL A 377 -7.85 17.12 8.17
C VAL A 377 -9.11 16.40 8.62
N GLU A 378 -9.45 15.30 7.95
CA GLU A 378 -10.61 14.49 8.34
C GLU A 378 -10.20 13.10 8.86
N ARG A 379 -10.92 12.67 9.90
CA ARG A 379 -10.86 11.30 10.39
C ARG A 379 -11.99 10.50 9.74
N ILE A 380 -11.63 9.52 8.91
CA ILE A 380 -12.60 8.63 8.26
C ILE A 380 -13.18 7.66 9.30
N MET A 381 -14.51 7.61 9.42
CA MET A 381 -15.21 6.84 10.47
C MET A 381 -16.22 5.82 9.92
N ASP A 382 -16.56 5.93 8.65
CA ASP A 382 -17.63 5.25 7.93
C ASP A 382 -17.09 4.29 6.86
N LEU A 383 -15.90 3.72 7.10
CA LEU A 383 -15.33 2.72 6.20
C LEU A 383 -16.18 1.44 6.22
N GLU A 384 -16.64 1.02 5.05
CA GLU A 384 -17.40 -0.20 4.82
C GLU A 384 -16.72 -1.07 3.76
N ALA A 385 -16.93 -2.38 3.84
CA ALA A 385 -16.40 -3.31 2.85
C ALA A 385 -17.35 -4.47 2.61
N VAL A 386 -17.50 -4.84 1.35
CA VAL A 386 -18.30 -5.97 0.89
C VAL A 386 -17.40 -6.96 0.17
N GLU A 387 -17.46 -8.23 0.58
CA GLU A 387 -16.77 -9.31 -0.12
C GLU A 387 -17.51 -9.64 -1.42
N VAL A 388 -16.76 -9.61 -2.53
CA VAL A 388 -17.21 -10.00 -3.85
C VAL A 388 -16.59 -11.37 -4.17
N PRO A 389 -17.37 -12.46 -4.10
CA PRO A 389 -16.87 -13.79 -4.43
C PRO A 389 -16.59 -13.88 -5.94
N ASP A 390 -15.56 -14.65 -6.32
CA ASP A 390 -15.28 -14.95 -7.71
C ASP A 390 -16.34 -15.92 -8.27
N PRO A 391 -17.10 -15.56 -9.32
CA PRO A 391 -18.18 -16.39 -9.85
C PRO A 391 -17.69 -17.76 -10.34
N ASP A 392 -16.48 -17.82 -10.91
CA ASP A 392 -15.87 -19.04 -11.44
C ASP A 392 -14.99 -19.78 -10.41
N ARG A 393 -14.82 -19.21 -9.20
CA ARG A 393 -14.04 -19.75 -8.07
C ARG A 393 -12.58 -20.10 -8.42
N GLN A 394 -12.00 -19.45 -9.41
CA GLN A 394 -10.62 -19.61 -9.82
C GLN A 394 -9.68 -18.60 -9.15
N ARG A 395 -10.22 -17.50 -8.62
CA ARG A 395 -9.47 -16.43 -7.97
C ARG A 395 -9.90 -16.26 -6.51
N PRO A 396 -9.00 -15.78 -5.63
CA PRO A 396 -9.37 -15.40 -4.28
C PRO A 396 -10.41 -14.28 -4.31
N SER A 397 -11.32 -14.28 -3.32
CA SER A 397 -12.32 -13.22 -3.16
C SER A 397 -11.66 -11.84 -3.09
N THR A 398 -12.36 -10.85 -3.63
CA THR A 398 -11.95 -9.45 -3.53
C THR A 398 -12.93 -8.67 -2.67
N LEU A 399 -12.52 -7.50 -2.21
CA LEU A 399 -13.36 -6.58 -1.47
C LEU A 399 -13.65 -5.36 -2.33
N THR A 400 -14.89 -4.90 -2.26
CA THR A 400 -15.25 -3.52 -2.62
C THR A 400 -15.32 -2.71 -1.33
N VAL A 401 -14.49 -1.68 -1.21
CA VAL A 401 -14.35 -0.86 -0.02
C VAL A 401 -14.88 0.55 -0.32
N THR A 402 -15.69 1.10 0.58
CA THR A 402 -16.35 2.39 0.42
C THR A 402 -16.20 3.26 1.66
N TRP A 403 -16.03 4.57 1.48
CA TRP A 403 -16.02 5.56 2.56
C TRP A 403 -16.39 6.95 2.02
N THR A 404 -16.66 7.90 2.92
CA THR A 404 -16.91 9.30 2.53
C THR A 404 -15.70 10.16 2.86
N GLN A 405 -15.31 11.07 1.97
CA GLN A 405 -14.16 11.97 2.16
C GLN A 405 -14.37 13.36 1.50
N ASP A 406 -13.56 14.33 1.90
CA ASP A 406 -13.40 15.58 1.14
C ASP A 406 -12.73 15.26 -0.22
N PRO A 407 -13.19 15.85 -1.35
CA PRO A 407 -12.65 15.57 -2.68
C PRO A 407 -11.15 15.81 -2.84
N HIS A 408 -10.58 16.73 -2.04
CA HIS A 408 -9.17 17.11 -2.12
C HIS A 408 -8.28 16.36 -1.12
N THR A 409 -8.87 15.52 -0.29
CA THR A 409 -8.15 14.76 0.73
C THR A 409 -7.54 13.48 0.18
N LYS A 410 -6.27 13.24 0.53
CA LYS A 410 -5.58 11.98 0.21
C LYS A 410 -5.76 10.97 1.35
N VAL A 411 -6.59 9.97 1.10
CA VAL A 411 -6.74 8.79 1.97
C VAL A 411 -5.95 7.61 1.39
N VAL A 412 -5.25 6.90 2.28
CA VAL A 412 -4.63 5.60 2.00
C VAL A 412 -5.22 4.58 2.93
N LEU A 413 -5.55 3.40 2.38
CA LEU A 413 -6.02 2.27 3.17
C LEU A 413 -4.85 1.35 3.49
N TYR A 414 -4.73 0.95 4.75
CA TYR A 414 -3.79 -0.06 5.20
C TYR A 414 -4.51 -1.36 5.46
N ARG A 415 -3.92 -2.45 4.98
CA ARG A 415 -4.39 -3.83 5.12
C ARG A 415 -3.46 -4.60 6.04
N THR A 416 -3.94 -4.95 7.23
CA THR A 416 -3.10 -5.54 8.28
C THR A 416 -3.77 -6.74 8.95
N GLN A 417 -2.95 -7.62 9.54
CA GLN A 417 -3.41 -8.79 10.32
C GLN A 417 -3.74 -8.45 11.77
N LYS A 418 -3.16 -7.35 12.28
CA LYS A 418 -3.34 -6.86 13.65
C LYS A 418 -4.02 -5.50 13.62
N PRO A 419 -4.82 -5.17 14.64
CA PRO A 419 -5.37 -3.83 14.75
C PRO A 419 -4.26 -2.81 14.95
N VAL A 420 -4.50 -1.59 14.44
CA VAL A 420 -3.71 -0.40 14.80
C VAL A 420 -3.71 -0.22 16.32
N SER A 421 -2.62 0.30 16.88
CA SER A 421 -2.55 0.57 18.32
C SER A 421 -3.60 1.61 18.75
N GLU A 422 -4.20 1.39 19.92
CA GLU A 422 -5.25 2.26 20.45
C GLU A 422 -4.71 3.66 20.77
N GLU A 423 -3.46 3.72 21.25
CA GLU A 423 -2.75 4.96 21.52
C GLU A 423 -2.61 5.80 20.25
N ALA A 424 -2.23 5.19 19.12
CA ALA A 424 -2.12 5.89 17.84
C ALA A 424 -3.49 6.34 17.33
N ARG A 425 -4.50 5.48 17.45
CA ARG A 425 -5.89 5.76 17.03
C ARG A 425 -6.52 6.93 17.80
N SER A 426 -6.17 7.08 19.07
CA SER A 426 -6.74 8.13 19.93
C SER A 426 -6.25 9.55 19.61
N ARG A 427 -5.14 9.69 18.87
CA ARG A 427 -4.55 10.99 18.53
C ARG A 427 -5.21 11.61 17.29
N ASP A 428 -5.42 12.93 17.32
CA ASP A 428 -5.92 13.70 16.17
C ASP A 428 -4.87 13.86 15.07
N ALA A 429 -3.60 13.98 15.44
CA ALA A 429 -2.46 13.96 14.53
C ALA A 429 -1.43 12.93 15.00
N PHE A 430 -0.90 12.17 14.05
CA PHE A 430 0.06 11.10 14.26
C PHE A 430 1.25 11.26 13.30
N PRO A 431 2.50 11.20 13.79
CA PRO A 431 3.67 11.29 12.93
C PRO A 431 3.71 10.16 11.89
N GLN A 432 3.88 10.50 10.60
CA GLN A 432 3.93 9.50 9.53
C GLN A 432 5.07 8.49 9.73
N SER A 433 6.21 8.95 10.24
CA SER A 433 7.39 8.10 10.52
C SER A 433 7.13 7.01 11.56
N GLN A 434 6.10 7.15 12.40
CA GLN A 434 5.75 6.19 13.45
C GLN A 434 4.62 5.23 13.04
N LEU A 435 4.09 5.33 11.81
CA LEU A 435 2.95 4.50 11.38
C LEU A 435 3.27 3.00 11.45
N ALA A 436 4.49 2.59 11.08
CA ALA A 436 4.92 1.20 11.17
C ALA A 436 4.91 0.66 12.61
N GLU A 437 5.36 1.47 13.58
CA GLU A 437 5.32 1.13 15.02
C GLU A 437 3.88 1.00 15.53
N ALA A 438 2.94 1.74 14.93
CA ALA A 438 1.51 1.63 15.19
C ALA A 438 0.82 0.46 14.44
N HIS A 439 1.59 -0.49 13.90
CA HIS A 439 1.11 -1.62 13.09
C HIS A 439 0.54 -1.23 11.71
N LEU A 440 0.92 -0.08 11.16
CA LEU A 440 0.56 0.38 9.81
C LEU A 440 1.82 0.49 8.93
N PRO A 441 2.47 -0.64 8.59
CA PRO A 441 3.70 -0.64 7.79
C PRO A 441 3.42 -0.35 6.32
N GLU A 442 4.47 0.05 5.58
CA GLU A 442 4.36 0.46 4.17
C GLU A 442 3.90 -0.68 3.24
N ASP A 443 4.32 -1.92 3.50
CA ASP A 443 3.88 -3.12 2.78
C ASP A 443 2.39 -3.46 2.99
N GLY A 444 1.79 -2.90 4.04
CA GLY A 444 0.36 -2.95 4.30
C GLY A 444 -0.46 -1.97 3.45
N GLN A 445 0.16 -1.00 2.77
CA GLN A 445 -0.58 0.00 2.00
C GLN A 445 -1.26 -0.59 0.77
N ILE A 446 -2.54 -0.29 0.62
CA ILE A 446 -3.31 -0.57 -0.59
C ILE A 446 -3.15 0.63 -1.53
N SER A 447 -2.86 0.37 -2.81
CA SER A 447 -2.86 1.40 -3.83
C SER A 447 -4.26 2.01 -3.99
N THR A 448 -4.41 3.27 -3.61
CA THR A 448 -5.66 4.05 -3.77
C THR A 448 -5.73 4.81 -5.09
N ARG A 449 -4.86 4.49 -6.07
CA ARG A 449 -4.84 5.17 -7.39
C ARG A 449 -6.10 4.95 -8.23
N LEU A 450 -6.80 3.84 -8.01
CA LEU A 450 -8.02 3.48 -8.74
C LEU A 450 -9.29 3.82 -7.96
N VAL A 451 -9.18 4.63 -6.88
CA VAL A 451 -10.35 5.10 -6.15
C VAL A 451 -11.22 5.94 -7.07
N GLN A 452 -12.49 5.58 -7.14
CA GLN A 452 -13.52 6.35 -7.83
C GLN A 452 -14.19 7.28 -6.84
N LEU A 453 -14.16 8.58 -7.12
CA LEU A 453 -14.87 9.60 -6.34
C LEU A 453 -16.19 9.94 -7.04
N THR A 454 -17.29 9.84 -6.31
CA THR A 454 -18.64 10.20 -6.77
C THR A 454 -19.18 11.32 -5.90
N GLU A 455 -19.67 12.40 -6.53
CA GLU A 455 -20.31 13.50 -5.81
C GLU A 455 -21.56 13.01 -5.06
N LEU A 456 -21.71 13.43 -3.81
CA LEU A 456 -22.90 13.17 -3.03
C LEU A 456 -23.86 14.35 -3.15
N PRO A 457 -25.16 14.12 -3.46
CA PRO A 457 -26.15 15.19 -3.49
C PRO A 457 -26.18 15.95 -2.16
N ASP A 458 -26.28 17.28 -2.22
CA ASP A 458 -26.41 18.18 -1.07
C ASP A 458 -25.26 18.08 -0.05
N SER A 459 -24.06 17.65 -0.48
CA SER A 459 -22.87 17.51 0.37
C SER A 459 -21.61 18.01 -0.34
N ASN A 460 -20.73 18.67 0.39
CA ASN A 460 -19.39 19.03 -0.10
C ASN A 460 -18.41 17.84 -0.06
N ARG A 461 -18.87 16.65 0.33
CA ARG A 461 -18.08 15.41 0.39
C ARG A 461 -18.37 14.52 -0.81
N CYS A 462 -17.46 13.62 -1.10
CA CYS A 462 -17.62 12.59 -2.13
C CYS A 462 -17.60 11.18 -1.51
N ALA A 463 -18.33 10.26 -2.15
CA ALA A 463 -18.22 8.84 -1.89
C ALA A 463 -17.03 8.28 -2.65
N ALA A 464 -16.07 7.73 -1.92
CA ALA A 464 -14.91 7.03 -2.45
C ALA A 464 -15.19 5.53 -2.52
N THR A 465 -14.95 4.93 -3.68
CA THR A 465 -15.09 3.48 -3.90
C THR A 465 -13.80 2.90 -4.45
N LEU A 466 -13.31 1.84 -3.81
CA LEU A 466 -12.16 1.06 -4.26
C LEU A 466 -12.58 -0.39 -4.47
N THR A 467 -12.52 -0.85 -5.72
CA THR A 467 -12.85 -2.24 -6.10
C THR A 467 -11.60 -3.11 -6.17
N GLU A 468 -11.81 -4.43 -6.25
CA GLU A 468 -10.73 -5.42 -6.46
C GLU A 468 -9.65 -5.45 -5.37
N VAL A 469 -9.97 -5.01 -4.14
CA VAL A 469 -9.02 -5.08 -3.03
C VAL A 469 -8.84 -6.54 -2.65
N THR A 470 -7.65 -7.09 -2.86
CA THR A 470 -7.37 -8.50 -2.59
C THR A 470 -7.42 -8.81 -1.09
N TRP A 471 -8.17 -9.85 -0.71
CA TRP A 471 -8.05 -10.47 0.61
C TRP A 471 -7.00 -11.60 0.54
N PRO A 472 -5.84 -11.47 1.21
CA PRO A 472 -4.80 -12.48 1.12
C PRO A 472 -5.27 -13.87 1.57
N GLU A 473 -4.66 -14.90 0.98
CA GLU A 473 -4.86 -16.29 1.40
C GLU A 473 -4.02 -16.63 2.64
N GLY A 474 -4.40 -17.69 3.34
CA GLY A 474 -3.71 -18.19 4.53
C GLY A 474 -4.45 -17.89 5.83
N GLU A 475 -4.19 -18.74 6.82
CA GLU A 475 -4.86 -18.72 8.14
C GLU A 475 -4.52 -17.45 8.94
N SER A 476 -3.32 -16.89 8.74
CA SER A 476 -2.93 -15.61 9.35
C SER A 476 -3.75 -14.41 8.88
N TRP A 477 -4.54 -14.57 7.81
CA TRP A 477 -5.43 -13.56 7.24
C TRP A 477 -6.92 -13.89 7.42
N ASP A 478 -7.27 -14.85 8.27
CA ASP A 478 -8.66 -15.13 8.63
C ASP A 478 -9.32 -13.94 9.35
N ALA A 479 -8.52 -13.06 9.94
CA ALA A 479 -8.93 -11.72 10.35
C ALA A 479 -8.15 -10.67 9.54
N LEU A 480 -8.87 -9.66 9.09
CA LEU A 480 -8.34 -8.56 8.28
C LEU A 480 -8.75 -7.24 8.91
N TYR A 481 -7.81 -6.30 9.00
CA TYR A 481 -8.09 -4.94 9.43
C TYR A 481 -7.80 -4.01 8.26
N LEU A 482 -8.80 -3.21 7.90
CA LEU A 482 -8.68 -2.11 6.95
C LEU A 482 -8.68 -0.81 7.73
N THR A 483 -7.57 -0.07 7.70
CA THR A 483 -7.42 1.19 8.44
C THR A 483 -7.26 2.34 7.47
N PRO A 484 -8.19 3.30 7.43
CA PRO A 484 -8.04 4.50 6.61
C PRO A 484 -7.12 5.50 7.30
N VAL A 485 -6.17 6.05 6.55
CA VAL A 485 -5.21 7.05 7.01
C VAL A 485 -5.26 8.25 6.08
N THR A 486 -5.51 9.41 6.66
CA THR A 486 -5.59 10.68 5.94
C THR A 486 -4.27 11.43 6.10
N PHE A 487 -3.65 11.87 5.00
CA PHE A 487 -2.36 12.57 5.02
C PHE A 487 -2.56 14.07 4.73
N HIS A 488 -1.97 14.94 5.57
CA HIS A 488 -2.27 16.39 5.55
C HIS A 488 -1.05 17.29 5.28
N SER A 489 0.11 16.93 5.80
CA SER A 489 1.40 17.64 5.60
C SER A 489 2.53 16.61 5.51
N GLU A 490 3.75 17.04 5.17
CA GLU A 490 4.86 16.10 4.88
C GLU A 490 5.12 15.08 6.01
N ASP A 491 4.78 15.38 7.27
CA ASP A 491 5.11 14.52 8.42
C ASP A 491 3.93 14.09 9.30
N GLN A 492 2.69 14.50 8.99
CA GLN A 492 1.52 14.19 9.84
C GLN A 492 0.42 13.44 9.09
N ALA A 493 -0.28 12.59 9.83
CA ALA A 493 -1.44 11.84 9.37
C ALA A 493 -2.52 11.75 10.46
N THR A 494 -3.76 11.52 10.06
CA THR A 494 -4.87 11.17 10.97
C THR A 494 -5.32 9.76 10.67
N ILE A 495 -5.36 8.93 11.72
CA ILE A 495 -5.80 7.54 11.64
C ILE A 495 -7.31 7.49 11.88
N GLY A 496 -8.04 6.93 10.92
CA GLY A 496 -9.48 6.71 11.00
C GLY A 496 -9.88 5.46 11.79
N LYS A 497 -11.18 5.18 11.82
CA LYS A 497 -11.71 3.98 12.49
C LYS A 497 -11.34 2.73 11.66
N PRO A 498 -10.62 1.75 12.24
CA PRO A 498 -10.33 0.51 11.53
C PRO A 498 -11.61 -0.32 11.37
N LEU A 499 -11.80 -0.85 10.17
CA LEU A 499 -12.82 -1.84 9.86
C LEU A 499 -12.21 -3.24 10.03
N ARG A 500 -12.82 -4.07 10.89
CA ARG A 500 -12.43 -5.47 11.05
C ARG A 500 -13.32 -6.35 10.18
N LEU A 501 -12.70 -7.21 9.40
CA LEU A 501 -13.35 -8.25 8.61
C LEU A 501 -12.84 -9.62 9.08
N LYS A 502 -13.68 -10.66 8.88
CA LYS A 502 -13.33 -12.03 9.25
C LYS A 502 -13.78 -12.99 8.15
N ARG A 503 -12.97 -14.00 7.88
CA ARG A 503 -13.25 -15.11 6.97
C ARG A 503 -13.15 -16.41 7.78
N ALA A 504 -14.02 -17.37 7.46
CA ALA A 504 -13.90 -18.71 8.02
C ALA A 504 -12.87 -19.53 7.21
N GLY A 505 -11.93 -20.18 7.91
CA GLY A 505 -10.95 -21.05 7.28
C GLY A 505 -11.60 -22.24 6.55
N GLY A 506 -11.11 -22.59 5.37
CA GLY A 506 -11.63 -23.74 4.61
C GLY A 506 -11.24 -25.09 5.24
N VAL A 507 -12.14 -26.08 5.17
CA VAL A 507 -11.86 -27.44 5.64
C VAL A 507 -10.88 -28.13 4.69
N ARG A 508 -9.76 -28.63 5.22
CA ARG A 508 -8.67 -29.26 4.46
C ARG A 508 -8.40 -30.68 4.95
N ASN A 509 -7.79 -31.49 4.07
CA ASN A 509 -7.41 -32.88 4.36
C ASN A 509 -8.56 -33.72 4.93
N ALA A 510 -9.78 -33.47 4.44
CA ALA A 510 -10.95 -34.22 4.85
C ALA A 510 -10.85 -35.67 4.33
N THR A 511 -11.00 -36.65 5.21
CA THR A 511 -10.98 -38.06 4.87
C THR A 511 -12.09 -38.80 5.61
N LEU A 512 -12.60 -39.87 4.97
CA LEU A 512 -13.62 -40.75 5.54
C LEU A 512 -13.01 -42.13 5.76
N VAL A 513 -13.05 -42.59 7.02
CA VAL A 513 -12.72 -43.97 7.40
C VAL A 513 -14.01 -44.68 7.75
N ARG A 514 -14.32 -45.70 6.96
CA ARG A 514 -15.52 -46.51 7.16
C ARG A 514 -15.18 -47.84 7.85
N ARG A 515 -15.85 -48.15 8.96
CA ARG A 515 -15.78 -49.44 9.66
C ARG A 515 -17.16 -50.06 9.73
N LEU A 516 -17.24 -51.36 10.04
CA LEU A 516 -18.52 -52.09 10.07
C LEU A 516 -19.55 -51.44 11.00
N THR A 517 -19.10 -50.89 12.14
CA THR A 517 -19.95 -50.40 13.22
C THR A 517 -19.94 -48.88 13.38
N TRP A 518 -19.03 -48.16 12.71
CA TRP A 518 -18.93 -46.71 12.78
C TRP A 518 -18.25 -46.14 11.55
N ASP A 519 -18.56 -44.89 11.24
CA ASP A 519 -17.91 -44.10 10.20
C ASP A 519 -17.29 -42.86 10.85
N LEU A 520 -16.03 -42.56 10.52
CA LEU A 520 -15.25 -41.46 11.10
C LEU A 520 -14.79 -40.52 10.00
N VAL A 521 -15.05 -39.24 10.19
CA VAL A 521 -14.53 -38.18 9.34
C VAL A 521 -13.41 -37.46 10.07
N THR A 522 -12.26 -37.31 9.43
CA THR A 522 -11.14 -36.53 9.97
C THR A 522 -10.76 -35.43 8.99
N PHE A 523 -10.33 -34.28 9.51
CA PHE A 523 -9.87 -33.12 8.76
C PHE A 523 -8.87 -32.30 9.59
N THR A 524 -8.13 -31.41 8.92
CA THR A 524 -7.35 -30.39 9.62
C THR A 524 -8.29 -29.32 10.16
N TRP A 525 -8.20 -29.01 11.46
CA TRP A 525 -9.07 -28.00 12.06
C TRP A 525 -8.89 -26.64 11.35
N PRO A 526 -9.96 -25.99 10.87
CA PRO A 526 -9.82 -24.81 10.00
C PRO A 526 -9.53 -23.53 10.82
N GLY A 527 -8.25 -23.19 10.98
CA GLY A 527 -7.81 -21.96 11.66
C GLY A 527 -8.50 -21.74 13.02
N GLU A 528 -9.11 -20.57 13.18
CA GLU A 528 -9.88 -20.16 14.36
C GLU A 528 -11.40 -20.36 14.19
N ALA A 529 -11.81 -21.39 13.43
CA ALA A 529 -13.21 -21.77 13.33
C ALA A 529 -13.77 -22.14 14.72
N ALA A 530 -14.99 -21.70 14.98
CA ALA A 530 -15.73 -22.01 16.20
C ALA A 530 -16.33 -23.43 16.15
N SER A 531 -16.75 -23.85 14.96
CA SER A 531 -17.30 -25.20 14.73
C SER A 531 -17.16 -25.61 13.27
N VAL A 532 -17.34 -26.89 13.00
CA VAL A 532 -17.48 -27.44 11.64
C VAL A 532 -18.84 -28.11 11.51
N GLU A 533 -19.54 -27.79 10.45
CA GLU A 533 -20.82 -28.40 10.08
C GLU A 533 -20.59 -29.47 9.01
N LEU A 534 -21.37 -30.54 9.09
CA LEU A 534 -21.41 -31.62 8.11
C LEU A 534 -22.84 -31.80 7.60
N ARG A 535 -22.97 -31.92 6.29
CA ARG A 535 -24.20 -32.25 5.56
C ARG A 535 -23.98 -33.47 4.67
N ARG A 536 -25.03 -34.26 4.45
CA ARG A 536 -25.03 -35.47 3.64
C ARG A 536 -25.94 -35.29 2.43
N THR A 537 -25.51 -35.77 1.28
CA THR A 537 -26.35 -35.84 0.06
C THR A 537 -26.27 -37.23 -0.57
N LEU A 538 -27.34 -37.60 -1.26
CA LEU A 538 -27.36 -38.82 -2.07
C LEU A 538 -26.52 -38.65 -3.34
N PRO A 539 -26.09 -39.74 -4.01
CA PRO A 539 -25.34 -39.66 -5.25
C PRO A 539 -26.02 -38.77 -6.29
N GLY A 540 -25.30 -37.76 -6.79
CA GLY A 540 -25.80 -36.82 -7.81
C GLY A 540 -26.73 -35.72 -7.30
N GLN A 541 -27.06 -35.69 -6.01
CA GLN A 541 -27.86 -34.62 -5.42
C GLN A 541 -26.99 -33.38 -5.15
N GLN A 542 -27.49 -32.21 -5.51
CA GLN A 542 -26.81 -30.94 -5.21
C GLN A 542 -26.99 -30.57 -3.74
N VAL A 543 -25.92 -30.04 -3.12
CA VAL A 543 -25.97 -29.53 -1.75
C VAL A 543 -26.68 -28.18 -1.71
N ASP A 544 -27.64 -28.02 -0.80
CA ASP A 544 -28.18 -26.71 -0.42
C ASP A 544 -27.38 -26.17 0.78
N PRO A 545 -26.58 -25.09 0.60
CA PRO A 545 -25.80 -24.50 1.69
C PRO A 545 -26.64 -23.98 2.85
N ASN A 546 -27.92 -23.66 2.61
CA ASN A 546 -28.83 -23.11 3.63
C ASN A 546 -29.59 -24.20 4.38
N ALA A 547 -29.51 -25.47 3.95
CA ALA A 547 -30.09 -26.57 4.68
C ALA A 547 -29.45 -26.71 6.06
N PRO A 548 -30.19 -27.14 7.09
CA PRO A 548 -29.62 -27.40 8.40
C PRO A 548 -28.52 -28.47 8.31
N ALA A 549 -27.46 -28.31 9.10
CA ALA A 549 -26.40 -29.30 9.20
C ALA A 549 -26.93 -30.58 9.87
N ASP A 550 -26.47 -31.73 9.41
CA ASP A 550 -26.73 -33.02 10.06
C ASP A 550 -26.00 -33.12 11.39
N VAL A 551 -24.75 -32.64 11.39
CA VAL A 551 -23.88 -32.67 12.56
C VAL A 551 -23.10 -31.37 12.63
N THR A 552 -22.94 -30.84 13.85
CA THR A 552 -22.06 -29.71 14.14
C THR A 552 -21.10 -30.13 15.24
N VAL A 553 -19.81 -29.91 15.06
CA VAL A 553 -18.77 -30.31 16.01
C VAL A 553 -17.90 -29.13 16.42
N SER A 554 -17.59 -29.02 17.71
CA SER A 554 -16.64 -28.02 18.24
C SER A 554 -15.20 -28.52 18.16
N LYS A 555 -14.23 -27.62 18.33
CA LYS A 555 -12.80 -27.96 18.30
C LYS A 555 -12.44 -28.95 19.41
N GLU A 556 -12.96 -28.70 20.60
CA GLU A 556 -12.73 -29.51 21.79
C GLU A 556 -13.32 -30.92 21.63
N GLU A 557 -14.54 -31.02 21.10
CA GLU A 557 -15.20 -32.30 20.84
C GLU A 557 -14.44 -33.11 19.79
N TYR A 558 -14.07 -32.46 18.68
CA TYR A 558 -13.31 -33.08 17.60
C TYR A 558 -11.96 -33.64 18.09
N HIS A 559 -11.19 -32.86 18.85
CA HIS A 559 -9.93 -33.32 19.41
C HIS A 559 -10.12 -34.40 20.48
N GLY A 560 -11.15 -34.29 21.33
CA GLY A 560 -11.46 -35.29 22.35
C GLY A 560 -11.80 -36.66 21.78
N GLN A 561 -12.47 -36.69 20.62
CA GLN A 561 -12.86 -37.93 19.92
C GLN A 561 -11.81 -38.39 18.89
N GLY A 562 -10.80 -37.57 18.59
CA GLY A 562 -9.79 -37.85 17.55
C GLY A 562 -10.33 -37.72 16.12
N GLY A 563 -11.50 -37.11 15.95
CA GLY A 563 -12.23 -37.00 14.69
C GLY A 563 -13.72 -36.75 14.92
N LEU A 564 -14.50 -36.72 13.84
CA LEU A 564 -15.96 -36.64 13.86
C LEU A 564 -16.56 -38.03 13.62
N VAL A 565 -17.06 -38.67 14.67
CA VAL A 565 -17.79 -39.94 14.56
C VAL A 565 -19.22 -39.64 14.11
N LEU A 566 -19.66 -40.25 13.01
CA LEU A 566 -21.02 -40.03 12.51
C LEU A 566 -22.04 -40.76 13.40
N PRO A 567 -23.09 -40.08 13.87
CA PRO A 567 -24.08 -40.68 14.78
C PRO A 567 -25.01 -41.66 14.06
N GLU A 568 -25.21 -41.48 12.76
CA GLU A 568 -26.06 -42.31 11.91
C GLU A 568 -25.21 -42.98 10.81
N ALA A 569 -25.62 -44.18 10.41
CA ALA A 569 -24.96 -44.90 9.33
C ALA A 569 -25.15 -44.17 7.99
N LEU A 570 -24.09 -44.16 7.17
CA LEU A 570 -24.16 -43.60 5.82
C LEU A 570 -25.03 -44.46 4.89
N PRO A 571 -25.69 -43.87 3.88
CA PRO A 571 -26.51 -44.60 2.92
C PRO A 571 -25.74 -45.72 2.20
N PRO A 572 -26.37 -46.88 1.95
CA PRO A 572 -25.72 -48.02 1.28
C PRO A 572 -25.29 -47.72 -0.16
N GLU A 573 -26.05 -46.89 -0.87
CA GLU A 573 -25.75 -46.41 -2.22
C GLU A 573 -24.58 -45.41 -2.29
N GLY A 574 -24.06 -44.96 -1.14
CA GLY A 574 -23.01 -43.93 -1.08
C GLY A 574 -23.59 -42.51 -1.14
N GLY A 575 -22.79 -41.56 -1.63
CA GLY A 575 -23.19 -40.15 -1.71
C GLY A 575 -22.00 -39.21 -1.51
N GLU A 576 -22.26 -38.02 -0.95
CA GLU A 576 -21.22 -37.06 -0.59
C GLU A 576 -21.43 -36.53 0.84
N LEU A 577 -20.31 -36.25 1.53
CA LEU A 577 -20.30 -35.46 2.75
C LEU A 577 -19.75 -34.08 2.45
N HIS A 578 -20.50 -33.06 2.85
CA HIS A 578 -20.17 -31.66 2.63
C HIS A 578 -19.82 -31.02 3.97
N LEU A 579 -18.63 -30.44 4.07
CA LEU A 579 -18.13 -29.80 5.27
C LEU A 579 -17.88 -28.32 5.04
N ASN A 580 -18.30 -27.49 5.99
CA ASN A 580 -17.93 -26.08 6.07
C ASN A 580 -17.64 -25.71 7.52
N SER A 581 -16.70 -24.81 7.73
CA SER A 581 -16.40 -24.26 9.04
C SER A 581 -17.23 -23.01 9.28
N LEU A 582 -17.47 -22.69 10.54
CA LEU A 582 -18.18 -21.50 10.96
C LEU A 582 -17.28 -20.63 11.82
N THR A 583 -17.32 -19.33 11.55
CA THR A 583 -16.78 -18.32 12.44
C THR A 583 -17.80 -17.22 12.70
N TYR A 584 -17.54 -16.39 13.70
CA TYR A 584 -18.44 -15.32 14.11
C TYR A 584 -17.71 -13.98 14.17
N LEU A 585 -18.41 -12.94 13.73
CA LEU A 585 -18.02 -11.54 13.91
C LEU A 585 -19.28 -10.76 14.30
N GLU A 586 -19.25 -10.10 15.46
CA GLU A 586 -20.38 -9.27 15.97
C GLU A 586 -21.72 -10.02 16.02
N GLY A 587 -21.70 -11.31 16.34
CA GLY A 587 -22.89 -12.16 16.41
C GLY A 587 -23.39 -12.67 15.05
N ARG A 588 -22.81 -12.22 13.93
CA ARG A 588 -23.10 -12.74 12.59
C ARG A 588 -22.26 -13.98 12.29
N GLN A 589 -22.92 -15.03 11.83
CA GLN A 589 -22.28 -16.26 11.35
C GLN A 589 -21.67 -16.04 9.96
N ILE A 590 -20.43 -16.49 9.80
CA ILE A 590 -19.66 -16.43 8.55
C ILE A 590 -19.25 -17.87 8.22
N PRO A 591 -19.88 -18.51 7.23
CA PRO A 591 -19.51 -19.86 6.81
C PRO A 591 -18.29 -19.84 5.88
N SER A 592 -17.48 -20.90 5.92
CA SER A 592 -16.44 -21.13 4.91
C SER A 592 -17.04 -21.67 3.62
N GLN A 593 -16.20 -21.77 2.59
CA GLN A 593 -16.51 -22.61 1.43
C GLN A 593 -16.75 -24.07 1.85
N ILE A 594 -17.60 -24.76 1.08
CA ILE A 594 -17.92 -26.17 1.26
C ILE A 594 -16.82 -27.03 0.63
N THR A 595 -16.32 -27.98 1.40
CA THR A 595 -15.44 -29.06 0.93
C THR A 595 -16.23 -30.37 0.93
N SER A 596 -16.25 -31.09 -0.20
CA SER A 596 -16.92 -32.38 -0.32
C SER A 596 -15.95 -33.56 -0.25
N ILE A 597 -16.39 -34.66 0.35
CA ILE A 597 -15.73 -35.98 0.24
C ILE A 597 -16.72 -37.02 -0.26
N VAL A 598 -16.26 -37.85 -1.20
CA VAL A 598 -17.07 -38.92 -1.79
C VAL A 598 -17.27 -40.04 -0.78
N VAL A 599 -18.50 -40.49 -0.63
CA VAL A 599 -18.86 -41.69 0.11
C VAL A 599 -19.05 -42.83 -0.90
N PRO A 600 -18.13 -43.80 -0.99
CA PRO A 600 -18.33 -44.95 -1.87
C PRO A 600 -19.52 -45.79 -1.38
N PRO A 601 -20.24 -46.49 -2.27
CA PRO A 601 -21.27 -47.42 -1.84
C PRO A 601 -20.68 -48.51 -0.94
N ARG A 602 -21.47 -48.96 0.04
CA ARG A 602 -21.08 -50.07 0.91
C ARG A 602 -22.30 -50.88 1.28
N TRP A 603 -22.24 -52.17 0.97
CA TRP A 603 -23.28 -53.13 1.27
C TRP A 603 -22.78 -54.15 2.28
N VAL A 604 -23.56 -54.35 3.33
CA VAL A 604 -23.22 -55.18 4.47
C VAL A 604 -24.17 -56.36 4.54
N TYR A 605 -23.60 -57.55 4.50
CA TYR A 605 -24.29 -58.83 4.58
C TYR A 605 -23.78 -59.61 5.78
N GLU A 606 -24.65 -60.43 6.34
CA GLU A 606 -24.28 -61.43 7.33
C GLU A 606 -24.77 -62.78 6.84
N TYR A 607 -24.12 -63.86 7.30
CA TYR A 607 -24.60 -65.20 6.99
C TYR A 607 -24.47 -66.12 8.20
N GLN A 608 -25.27 -67.18 8.17
CA GLN A 608 -25.27 -68.24 9.17
C GLN A 608 -25.24 -69.59 8.47
N ILE A 609 -24.40 -70.51 8.96
CA ILE A 609 -24.42 -71.91 8.54
C ILE A 609 -25.14 -72.70 9.64
N LYS A 610 -26.33 -73.22 9.32
CA LYS A 610 -27.17 -73.99 10.25
C LYS A 610 -26.97 -75.48 9.98
N TRP A 611 -26.28 -76.16 10.88
CA TRP A 611 -25.99 -77.58 10.74
C TRP A 611 -27.20 -78.44 11.11
N PRO A 612 -27.42 -79.58 10.43
CA PRO A 612 -28.50 -80.50 10.76
C PRO A 612 -28.36 -81.00 12.22
N GLY A 613 -29.43 -80.86 13.00
CA GLY A 613 -29.47 -81.25 14.41
C GLY A 613 -29.16 -80.13 15.42
N GLU A 614 -28.82 -78.91 14.98
CA GLU A 614 -28.76 -77.71 15.82
C GLU A 614 -30.16 -77.12 16.08
N MET A 615 -30.97 -77.81 16.88
CA MET A 615 -32.10 -77.20 17.60
C MET A 615 -31.78 -77.25 19.09
N LEU A 616 -31.37 -76.12 19.67
CA LEU A 616 -31.15 -75.97 21.10
C LEU A 616 -32.50 -75.80 21.81
N GLY A 617 -33.17 -76.90 22.14
CA GLY A 617 -34.28 -76.89 23.09
C GLY A 617 -33.76 -76.75 24.52
N ASN A 618 -34.36 -75.84 25.30
CA ASN A 618 -34.14 -75.69 26.75
C ASN A 618 -34.50 -76.99 27.49
N LYS A 619 -33.57 -77.95 27.51
CA LYS A 619 -33.38 -79.10 28.40
C LYS A 619 -32.43 -80.05 27.67
N GLY A 620 -31.19 -80.16 28.18
CA GLY A 620 -30.05 -80.83 27.54
C GLY A 620 -30.25 -82.29 27.14
N ILE A 621 -30.94 -82.52 26.03
CA ILE A 621 -31.00 -83.80 25.32
C ILE A 621 -30.93 -83.49 23.82
N ARG A 622 -29.79 -83.82 23.18
CA ARG A 622 -29.71 -84.00 21.72
C ARG A 622 -30.62 -85.17 21.36
N VAL A 623 -31.86 -84.90 20.95
CA VAL A 623 -32.72 -85.96 20.40
C VAL A 623 -32.16 -86.30 19.02
N LEU A 624 -31.50 -87.45 18.97
CA LEU A 624 -30.96 -88.08 17.77
C LEU A 624 -32.14 -88.49 16.86
N ALA A 625 -32.63 -87.56 16.04
CA ALA A 625 -33.47 -87.92 14.90
C ALA A 625 -32.56 -88.55 13.83
N MET A 626 -32.38 -89.88 13.91
CA MET A 626 -31.75 -90.73 12.88
C MET A 626 -32.56 -90.74 11.56
N LEU A 627 -32.67 -89.60 10.92
CA LEU A 627 -32.68 -89.54 9.46
C LEU A 627 -31.33 -88.94 9.08
N ARG A 628 -30.65 -89.52 8.09
CA ARG A 628 -29.41 -88.99 7.49
C ARG A 628 -29.68 -87.61 6.88
N GLN A 629 -29.93 -86.61 7.70
CA GLN A 629 -30.08 -85.23 7.27
C GLN A 629 -28.67 -84.71 7.05
N THR A 630 -28.24 -84.78 5.79
CA THR A 630 -26.92 -84.33 5.35
C THR A 630 -27.00 -82.94 4.73
N LEU A 631 -28.17 -82.30 4.79
CA LEU A 631 -28.42 -81.00 4.20
C LEU A 631 -28.16 -79.90 5.24
N VAL A 632 -27.29 -78.96 4.89
CA VAL A 632 -26.95 -77.77 5.68
C VAL A 632 -27.59 -76.56 5.02
N GLU A 633 -28.15 -75.65 5.82
CA GLU A 633 -28.68 -74.37 5.33
C GLU A 633 -27.65 -73.25 5.55
N VAL A 634 -27.36 -72.49 4.51
CA VAL A 634 -26.62 -71.22 4.57
C VAL A 634 -27.63 -70.10 4.38
N HIS A 635 -27.94 -69.40 5.46
CA HIS A 635 -28.86 -68.27 5.46
C HIS A 635 -28.06 -66.98 5.33
N VAL A 636 -28.32 -66.18 4.31
CA VAL A 636 -27.65 -64.89 4.07
C VAL A 636 -28.69 -63.78 4.18
N SER A 637 -28.44 -62.79 5.04
CA SER A 637 -29.31 -61.62 5.22
C SER A 637 -28.55 -60.33 4.91
N ALA A 638 -29.23 -59.42 4.21
CA ALA A 638 -28.71 -58.09 3.96
C ALA A 638 -28.98 -57.18 5.18
N ARG A 639 -27.93 -56.72 5.86
CA ARG A 639 -28.06 -55.60 6.81
C ARG A 639 -28.25 -54.29 6.06
N GLN A 640 -27.52 -54.14 4.96
CA GLN A 640 -27.57 -53.03 4.02
C GLN A 640 -27.28 -53.60 2.62
N GLY A 641 -28.32 -53.99 1.87
CA GLY A 641 -28.14 -54.57 0.54
C GLY A 641 -28.07 -53.53 -0.57
N PHE A 642 -27.69 -53.98 -1.77
CA PHE A 642 -27.67 -53.10 -2.95
C PHE A 642 -29.09 -52.70 -3.36
N THR A 643 -29.24 -51.48 -3.86
CA THR A 643 -30.52 -50.92 -4.32
C THR A 643 -30.68 -51.05 -5.83
N ASP A 644 -29.59 -50.93 -6.59
CA ASP A 644 -29.56 -51.17 -8.03
C ASP A 644 -29.29 -52.65 -8.33
N PRO A 645 -30.18 -53.37 -9.04
CA PRO A 645 -29.93 -54.74 -9.49
C PRO A 645 -28.67 -54.92 -10.33
N ALA A 646 -28.17 -53.86 -11.00
CA ALA A 646 -26.90 -53.90 -11.71
C ALA A 646 -25.71 -54.16 -10.76
N SER A 647 -25.84 -53.79 -9.48
CA SER A 647 -24.88 -54.09 -8.41
C SER A 647 -25.05 -55.49 -7.79
N ALA A 648 -25.77 -56.41 -8.42
CA ALA A 648 -25.83 -57.77 -7.93
C ALA A 648 -24.49 -58.51 -8.17
N VAL A 649 -23.85 -58.94 -7.08
CA VAL A 649 -22.66 -59.83 -7.12
C VAL A 649 -22.98 -61.22 -6.57
N TRP A 650 -22.12 -62.18 -6.89
CA TRP A 650 -22.27 -63.57 -6.48
C TRP A 650 -21.50 -63.87 -5.20
N VAL A 651 -21.94 -64.91 -4.50
CA VAL A 651 -21.21 -65.56 -3.42
C VAL A 651 -20.88 -66.99 -3.79
N VAL A 652 -19.79 -67.48 -3.22
CA VAL A 652 -19.31 -68.86 -3.31
C VAL A 652 -19.02 -69.39 -1.92
N LEU A 653 -19.43 -70.63 -1.64
CA LEU A 653 -19.06 -71.33 -0.41
C LEU A 653 -17.79 -72.14 -0.67
N ILE A 654 -16.72 -71.85 0.05
CA ILE A 654 -15.44 -72.54 -0.10
C ILE A 654 -15.22 -73.49 1.07
N HIS A 655 -14.78 -74.71 0.76
CA HIS A 655 -14.34 -75.68 1.75
C HIS A 655 -12.82 -75.88 1.69
N ASN A 656 -12.15 -75.88 2.84
CA ASN A 656 -10.75 -76.22 2.99
C ASN A 656 -10.55 -77.17 4.19
N PRO A 657 -9.93 -78.36 3.99
CA PRO A 657 -9.81 -79.37 5.04
C PRO A 657 -8.81 -79.03 6.15
N SER A 658 -7.94 -78.02 5.95
CA SER A 658 -6.78 -77.75 6.80
C SER A 658 -6.90 -76.48 7.65
N ARG A 659 -7.56 -75.44 7.12
CA ARG A 659 -7.67 -74.11 7.73
C ARG A 659 -8.87 -73.35 7.18
N LEU A 660 -9.23 -72.23 7.80
CA LEU A 660 -10.26 -71.32 7.29
C LEU A 660 -9.87 -70.74 5.92
N PRO A 661 -10.73 -70.82 4.89
CA PRO A 661 -10.47 -70.22 3.58
C PRO A 661 -10.23 -68.70 3.65
N LEU A 662 -9.22 -68.20 2.92
CA LEU A 662 -8.86 -66.78 2.88
C LEU A 662 -9.25 -66.05 1.58
N SER A 663 -9.43 -66.76 0.47
CA SER A 663 -9.89 -66.21 -0.81
C SER A 663 -10.78 -67.23 -1.55
N PRO A 664 -11.53 -66.79 -2.58
CA PRO A 664 -12.37 -67.69 -3.39
C PRO A 664 -11.62 -68.86 -4.02
N ASP A 665 -10.30 -68.74 -4.19
CA ASP A 665 -9.42 -69.76 -4.77
C ASP A 665 -8.70 -70.63 -3.72
N ASP A 666 -8.90 -70.37 -2.42
CA ASP A 666 -8.16 -71.01 -1.32
C ASP A 666 -8.69 -72.40 -0.91
N GLY A 667 -9.47 -73.05 -1.77
CA GLY A 667 -10.09 -74.33 -1.46
C GLY A 667 -10.97 -74.85 -2.59
N THR A 668 -11.87 -75.77 -2.25
CA THR A 668 -12.81 -76.35 -3.20
C THR A 668 -14.18 -75.69 -3.08
N PRO A 669 -14.74 -75.12 -4.17
CA PRO A 669 -16.11 -74.63 -4.17
C PRO A 669 -17.11 -75.73 -3.85
N VAL A 670 -18.04 -75.44 -2.94
CA VAL A 670 -19.12 -76.35 -2.53
C VAL A 670 -20.36 -76.07 -3.39
N PRO A 671 -20.94 -77.08 -4.06
CA PRO A 671 -22.19 -76.90 -4.79
C PRO A 671 -23.35 -76.52 -3.85
N LEU A 672 -24.05 -75.44 -4.21
CA LEU A 672 -25.18 -74.86 -3.48
C LEU A 672 -26.48 -75.07 -4.26
N PHE A 673 -27.59 -75.25 -3.55
CA PHE A 673 -28.94 -75.27 -4.09
C PHE A 673 -29.67 -74.00 -3.63
N THR A 674 -30.36 -73.32 -4.55
CA THR A 674 -31.18 -72.12 -4.25
C THR A 674 -32.58 -72.45 -3.77
N GLU A 675 -32.96 -73.72 -3.84
CA GLU A 675 -34.19 -74.28 -3.29
C GLU A 675 -33.84 -75.52 -2.47
N ARG A 676 -34.56 -75.74 -1.36
CA ARG A 676 -34.31 -76.88 -0.49
C ARG A 676 -34.47 -78.20 -1.27
N PRO A 677 -33.40 -79.03 -1.39
CA PRO A 677 -33.49 -80.30 -2.09
C PRO A 677 -34.56 -81.23 -1.51
N THR A 678 -35.36 -81.82 -2.39
CA THR A 678 -36.44 -82.78 -2.06
C THR A 678 -36.07 -84.20 -2.51
N LYS A 679 -36.76 -85.21 -1.96
CA LYS A 679 -36.51 -86.64 -2.28
C LYS A 679 -36.82 -87.01 -3.74
N GLU A 680 -37.61 -86.20 -4.44
CA GLU A 680 -38.02 -86.42 -5.83
C GLU A 680 -36.93 -86.02 -6.83
N GLY A 681 -35.91 -85.27 -6.40
CA GLY A 681 -34.85 -84.74 -7.25
C GLY A 681 -35.33 -83.67 -8.23
N GLY A 682 -34.39 -83.02 -8.93
CA GLY A 682 -34.70 -82.01 -9.96
C GLY A 682 -34.14 -80.61 -9.69
N GLN A 683 -33.56 -80.35 -8.52
CA GLN A 683 -32.87 -79.09 -8.25
C GLN A 683 -31.49 -79.05 -8.92
N THR A 684 -31.17 -77.93 -9.57
CA THR A 684 -29.85 -77.71 -10.16
C THR A 684 -28.91 -77.13 -9.11
N ALA A 685 -27.78 -77.80 -8.88
CA ALA A 685 -26.72 -77.24 -8.05
C ALA A 685 -25.96 -76.15 -8.83
N THR A 686 -25.65 -75.04 -8.17
CA THR A 686 -24.81 -73.96 -8.67
C THR A 686 -23.61 -73.77 -7.75
N GLN A 687 -22.47 -73.33 -8.29
CA GLN A 687 -21.34 -72.92 -7.46
C GLN A 687 -21.46 -71.46 -7.02
N LEU A 688 -22.26 -70.67 -7.72
CA LEU A 688 -22.44 -69.23 -7.49
C LEU A 688 -23.91 -68.93 -7.23
N ALA A 689 -24.18 -68.21 -6.15
CA ALA A 689 -25.50 -67.69 -5.83
C ALA A 689 -25.45 -66.17 -5.78
N ALA A 690 -26.46 -65.47 -6.28
CA ALA A 690 -26.52 -64.01 -6.20
C ALA A 690 -26.86 -63.55 -4.77
N LEU A 691 -26.27 -62.45 -4.31
CA LEU A 691 -26.66 -61.81 -3.05
C LEU A 691 -28.06 -61.17 -3.16
N PRO A 692 -28.84 -61.11 -2.06
CA PRO A 692 -30.11 -60.39 -2.04
C PRO A 692 -29.90 -58.87 -2.10
N GLY A 693 -30.77 -58.15 -2.81
CA GLY A 693 -30.83 -56.67 -2.76
C GLY A 693 -31.63 -56.14 -1.57
N GLY A 694 -31.50 -54.85 -1.27
CA GLY A 694 -32.27 -54.15 -0.24
C GLY A 694 -32.14 -54.76 1.16
N THR A 695 -33.26 -55.10 1.79
CA THR A 695 -33.30 -55.84 3.07
C THR A 695 -33.64 -57.32 2.86
N GLY A 696 -33.30 -57.87 1.69
CA GLY A 696 -33.65 -59.24 1.34
C GLY A 696 -32.83 -60.30 2.09
N GLU A 697 -33.36 -61.52 2.09
CA GLU A 697 -32.70 -62.70 2.65
C GLU A 697 -32.77 -63.84 1.63
N ILE A 698 -31.76 -64.70 1.63
CA ILE A 698 -31.75 -65.93 0.84
C ILE A 698 -31.32 -67.10 1.71
N SER A 699 -31.94 -68.25 1.48
CA SER A 699 -31.47 -69.53 1.98
C SER A 699 -30.85 -70.31 0.84
N LEU A 700 -29.66 -70.83 1.08
CA LEU A 700 -28.94 -71.73 0.20
C LEU A 700 -28.74 -73.05 0.94
N TRP A 701 -28.65 -74.15 0.22
CA TRP A 701 -28.44 -75.46 0.84
C TRP A 701 -27.28 -76.20 0.19
N PHE A 702 -26.54 -77.00 0.96
CA PHE A 702 -25.57 -77.94 0.41
C PHE A 702 -25.62 -79.28 1.15
N ASP A 703 -25.23 -80.35 0.46
CA ASP A 703 -25.10 -81.68 1.06
C ASP A 703 -23.68 -81.86 1.61
N HIS A 704 -23.54 -81.92 2.93
CA HIS A 704 -22.25 -82.07 3.57
C HIS A 704 -21.75 -83.54 3.58
N ALA A 705 -22.53 -84.52 3.13
CA ALA A 705 -22.16 -85.95 3.18
C ALA A 705 -20.85 -86.26 2.48
N GLN A 706 -20.57 -85.57 1.38
CA GLN A 706 -19.40 -85.81 0.52
C GLN A 706 -18.18 -84.96 0.90
N LEU A 707 -18.33 -84.00 1.82
CA LEU A 707 -17.22 -83.15 2.27
C LEU A 707 -16.45 -83.85 3.39
N PRO A 708 -15.11 -83.86 3.43
CA PRO A 708 -14.36 -84.30 4.61
C PRO A 708 -14.51 -83.26 5.76
N PRO A 709 -14.09 -83.60 6.99
CA PRO A 709 -13.98 -82.60 8.07
C PRO A 709 -13.05 -81.45 7.64
N GLY A 710 -13.40 -80.24 8.03
CA GLY A 710 -12.71 -79.04 7.53
C GLY A 710 -13.45 -77.75 7.84
N TYR A 711 -12.98 -76.67 7.24
CA TYR A 711 -13.54 -75.32 7.40
C TYR A 711 -14.32 -74.93 6.14
N LEU A 712 -15.43 -74.24 6.34
CA LEU A 712 -16.24 -73.64 5.31
C LEU A 712 -16.31 -72.13 5.53
N ARG A 713 -16.27 -71.35 4.46
CA ARG A 713 -16.47 -69.91 4.53
C ARG A 713 -17.18 -69.41 3.29
N LEU A 714 -18.20 -68.59 3.48
CA LEU A 714 -18.88 -67.92 2.38
C LEU A 714 -18.06 -66.70 1.96
N MET A 715 -17.91 -66.47 0.67
CA MET A 715 -17.10 -65.38 0.13
C MET A 715 -17.83 -64.67 -1.00
N VAL A 716 -17.64 -63.36 -1.09
CA VAL A 716 -18.06 -62.57 -2.25
C VAL A 716 -17.15 -62.90 -3.43
N ASN A 717 -17.76 -63.24 -4.56
CA ASN A 717 -17.08 -63.54 -5.80
C ASN A 717 -17.46 -62.47 -6.85
N SER A 718 -16.52 -61.57 -7.11
CA SER A 718 -16.64 -60.55 -8.15
C SER A 718 -15.57 -60.76 -9.22
N SER A 719 -15.86 -60.32 -10.45
CA SER A 719 -14.96 -60.50 -11.59
C SER A 719 -13.72 -59.59 -11.47
N ALA A 720 -12.58 -60.04 -12.00
CA ALA A 720 -11.38 -59.20 -12.07
C ALA A 720 -11.59 -57.91 -12.88
N ALA A 721 -12.54 -57.91 -13.83
CA ALA A 721 -12.91 -56.74 -14.60
C ALA A 721 -13.48 -55.60 -13.73
N SER A 722 -14.12 -55.93 -12.60
CA SER A 722 -14.63 -54.93 -11.63
C SER A 722 -13.56 -54.07 -10.97
N GLN A 723 -12.28 -54.50 -11.03
CA GLN A 723 -11.14 -53.78 -10.46
C GLN A 723 -10.42 -52.87 -11.47
N ILE A 724 -10.71 -53.01 -12.77
CA ILE A 724 -9.93 -52.38 -13.85
C ILE A 724 -10.80 -51.51 -14.74
N ALA A 725 -12.03 -51.94 -15.04
CA ALA A 725 -12.92 -51.25 -15.97
C ALA A 725 -13.90 -50.33 -15.22
N PRO A 726 -13.94 -49.02 -15.51
CA PRO A 726 -14.84 -48.07 -14.86
C PRO A 726 -16.32 -48.48 -14.93
N GLU A 727 -16.73 -49.09 -16.05
CA GLU A 727 -18.09 -49.57 -16.25
C GLU A 727 -18.52 -50.67 -15.27
N TYR A 728 -17.58 -51.41 -14.67
CA TYR A 728 -17.82 -52.47 -13.71
C TYR A 728 -17.41 -52.10 -12.28
N GLN A 729 -17.02 -50.84 -12.02
CA GLN A 729 -16.57 -50.40 -10.70
C GLN A 729 -17.64 -50.60 -9.61
N HIS A 730 -18.92 -50.52 -9.97
CA HIS A 730 -20.05 -50.80 -9.05
C HIS A 730 -20.08 -52.26 -8.54
N LEU A 731 -19.35 -53.18 -9.17
CA LEU A 731 -19.18 -54.58 -8.76
C LEU A 731 -17.90 -54.82 -7.95
N ALA A 732 -17.10 -53.78 -7.66
CA ALA A 732 -15.82 -53.95 -6.98
C ALA A 732 -16.00 -54.56 -5.58
N LEU A 733 -15.13 -55.51 -5.21
CA LEU A 733 -15.17 -56.22 -3.92
C LEU A 733 -15.12 -55.26 -2.72
N GLU A 734 -14.49 -54.10 -2.86
CA GLU A 734 -14.36 -53.09 -1.80
C GLU A 734 -15.70 -52.51 -1.30
N HIS A 735 -16.76 -52.63 -2.09
CA HIS A 735 -18.11 -52.20 -1.70
C HIS A 735 -18.84 -53.25 -0.85
N TYR A 736 -18.39 -54.51 -0.81
CA TYR A 736 -19.11 -55.59 -0.14
C TYR A 736 -18.42 -56.00 1.16
N CYS A 737 -19.18 -56.01 2.24
CA CYS A 737 -18.76 -56.56 3.51
C CYS A 737 -19.61 -57.77 3.86
N LEU A 738 -18.99 -58.92 4.09
CA LEU A 738 -19.64 -60.13 4.55
C LEU A 738 -19.16 -60.46 5.98
N VAL A 739 -20.07 -60.43 6.93
CA VAL A 739 -19.80 -60.70 8.33
C VAL A 739 -19.81 -62.20 8.56
N ASP A 740 -18.66 -62.75 8.93
CA ASP A 740 -18.54 -64.15 9.31
C ASP A 740 -19.31 -64.44 10.61
N PRO A 741 -20.04 -65.57 10.70
CA PRO A 741 -20.61 -66.05 11.96
C PRO A 741 -19.50 -66.59 12.89
N ASP A 742 -19.89 -67.05 14.08
CA ASP A 742 -18.94 -67.66 15.02
C ASP A 742 -18.14 -68.77 14.33
N LEU A 743 -16.81 -68.78 14.55
CA LEU A 743 -15.88 -69.73 13.94
C LEU A 743 -16.34 -71.20 14.10
N ARG A 744 -17.04 -71.54 15.20
CA ARG A 744 -17.56 -72.91 15.41
C ARG A 744 -18.60 -73.33 14.38
N SER A 745 -19.40 -72.38 13.89
CA SER A 745 -20.41 -72.64 12.83
C SER A 745 -19.77 -72.86 11.45
N LEU A 746 -18.52 -72.41 11.28
CA LEU A 746 -17.76 -72.51 10.05
C LEU A 746 -16.96 -73.83 9.94
N VAL A 747 -17.09 -74.74 10.90
CA VAL A 747 -16.34 -76.00 10.93
C VAL A 747 -17.28 -77.17 10.73
N LYS A 748 -16.94 -78.04 9.79
CA LYS A 748 -17.49 -79.39 9.72
C LYS A 748 -16.69 -80.30 10.65
N ASP A 749 -17.31 -80.67 11.76
CA ASP A 749 -16.82 -81.72 12.65
C ASP A 749 -17.06 -83.12 12.05
N ARG A 750 -16.37 -84.14 12.59
CA ARG A 750 -16.33 -85.52 12.08
C ARG A 750 -17.69 -86.19 11.89
#